data_AF-A0A7L3FW42-F1
#
_entry.id   AF-A0A7L3FW42-F1
#
_cell.length_a   1.000
_cell.length_b   1.000
_cell.length_c   1.000
_cell.angle_alpha   90.00
_cell.angle_beta   90.00
_cell.angle_gamma   90.00
#
_symmetry.space_group_name_H-M   'P 1'
#
loop_
_entity.id
_entity.type
_entity.pdbx_description
1 polymer ?
#
loop_
_entity_poly.entity_id
_entity_poly.type
_entity_poly.pdbx_seq_one_letter_code
_entity_poly.pdbx_strand_id
1 'polypeptide(L)'
;VAVGTSMINKSLEKGDSQAILTILQSKFGLRVIPECAATYFRNLSEAKNLKTREESNESPWIKLVIKNMYDYYYNVETEEGTCVAPEGVVPKISWLTGEEIQSIVGQVTADYNREQLWLANENLIVQLQARARGFLVRKNYQERKAYLQKQEPSAIKIQAFWKGFKQRKSYVDRLKVLQGNVAAVVKIQSWVKMWLAKRAYRKRLQYFKDHNDEIVKIQAFLRANKAREDYRTLIGAENPPLTVLRKFAYLLDQSDLDFQEELEVTQLREEVVTKIRSNQQLEKDLNLMDIKIGLLVKNRITLQDVVLHSKKLNKKSKSQLEEMVMVDKQGIKGLSKERRKKLEAYQHLFYLLQTNPTYLAKLIFQMPQNKSTKFMDTVIFTLYNYASNQREEYLLLKLFKTALEEEITSKVDQIQDIVTGNPTVIKMVVSFNRGARGQNTLRQLLAPVVKEIMDDKSLIINTSPVDVYKSWVNQLEMQTGEASKLPYDVTTEQALTHTEVVNKLESSIQSLRTVTDKVLASIFSSLNMMPYGMRYIAKVLKSSLHEKFPDATEDELLKIVGNLLYYRYMNPAIVAPDGFDIIDMTAGGQIHPDQRRNLGCVAKVLQHAASNKLFEGESEHLSSMNTYLSQTYQKFRNFFQAACDVPEPEEKFNIDEYSDMVTLSKPVIYISIEEIINTHSLLLEHQDAIASEPNDLLNELLEGLGPVPDIESFLGEGAVDPNDPNRESTLNQLSKTEISLSLTSKYELREGEDQDLKSLMIKTKRLIVDVIRTQPGDTLLEILETPATAQQVSGILCLNRKESI
;
A
#
# COMPACT_ATOMS: atom_id res chain seq x y z
N VAL A 1 -51.63 59.09 -139.83
CA VAL A 1 -52.75 58.47 -139.09
C VAL A 1 -53.75 57.82 -140.06
N ALA A 2 -54.42 58.53 -140.97
CA ALA A 2 -55.39 57.96 -141.93
C ALA A 2 -54.93 56.67 -142.65
N VAL A 3 -53.78 56.75 -143.32
CA VAL A 3 -53.13 55.62 -144.01
C VAL A 3 -52.71 54.52 -143.03
N GLY A 4 -52.33 54.88 -141.79
CA GLY A 4 -51.97 53.91 -140.76
C GLY A 4 -53.20 53.15 -140.25
N THR A 5 -54.32 53.85 -140.02
CA THR A 5 -55.60 53.26 -139.60
C THR A 5 -56.16 52.33 -140.67
N SER A 6 -56.06 52.70 -141.95
CA SER A 6 -56.48 51.84 -143.05
C SER A 6 -55.61 50.58 -143.18
N MET A 7 -54.29 50.73 -143.05
CA MET A 7 -53.36 49.60 -143.07
C MET A 7 -53.61 48.64 -141.90
N ILE A 8 -53.81 49.13 -140.67
CA ILE A 8 -54.11 48.25 -139.53
C ILE A 8 -55.42 47.50 -139.75
N ASN A 9 -56.48 48.17 -140.20
CA ASN A 9 -57.75 47.51 -140.44
C ASN A 9 -57.69 46.50 -141.60
N LYS A 10 -56.97 46.80 -142.70
CA LYS A 10 -56.70 45.83 -143.78
C LYS A 10 -55.87 44.66 -143.28
N SER A 11 -54.86 44.89 -142.46
CA SER A 11 -54.02 43.83 -141.88
C SER A 11 -54.79 42.96 -140.88
N LEU A 12 -55.75 43.53 -140.14
CA LEU A 12 -56.68 42.78 -139.28
C LEU A 12 -57.60 41.88 -140.11
N GLU A 13 -58.06 42.35 -141.28
CA GLU A 13 -58.84 41.57 -142.25
C GLU A 13 -58.04 40.41 -142.88
N LYS A 14 -56.75 40.64 -143.17
CA LYS A 14 -55.85 39.63 -143.75
C LYS A 14 -55.25 38.66 -142.73
N GLY A 15 -55.54 38.85 -141.43
CA GLY A 15 -55.05 37.99 -140.35
C GLY A 15 -53.55 38.12 -140.03
N ASP A 16 -52.87 39.16 -140.51
CA ASP A 16 -51.41 39.28 -140.39
C ASP A 16 -50.99 40.09 -139.15
N SER A 17 -50.64 39.38 -138.08
CA SER A 17 -50.27 39.96 -136.78
C SER A 17 -48.89 40.65 -136.77
N GLN A 18 -47.95 40.26 -137.62
CA GLN A 18 -46.60 40.86 -137.67
C GLN A 18 -46.60 42.21 -138.40
N ALA A 19 -47.44 42.34 -139.43
CA ALA A 19 -47.64 43.61 -140.12
C ALA A 19 -48.19 44.69 -139.15
N ILE A 20 -49.12 44.33 -138.26
CA ILE A 20 -49.78 45.27 -137.32
C ILE A 20 -48.81 45.87 -136.32
N LEU A 21 -47.88 45.08 -135.76
CA LEU A 21 -46.83 45.59 -134.87
C LEU A 21 -45.97 46.66 -135.54
N THR A 22 -45.54 46.38 -136.77
CA THR A 22 -44.69 47.27 -137.56
C THR A 22 -45.42 48.57 -137.92
N ILE A 23 -46.72 48.49 -138.21
CA ILE A 23 -47.57 49.65 -138.53
C ILE A 23 -47.86 50.49 -137.28
N LEU A 24 -48.12 49.86 -136.12
CA LEU A 24 -48.34 50.57 -134.85
C LEU A 24 -47.10 51.35 -134.40
N GLN A 25 -45.91 50.80 -134.58
CA GLN A 25 -44.64 51.49 -134.25
C GLN A 25 -44.30 52.59 -135.26
N SER A 26 -44.44 52.33 -136.57
CA SER A 26 -43.97 53.27 -137.62
C SER A 26 -44.95 54.39 -138.00
N LYS A 27 -46.27 54.17 -137.92
CA LYS A 27 -47.31 55.12 -138.39
C LYS A 27 -48.11 55.80 -137.28
N PHE A 28 -48.14 55.24 -136.06
CA PHE A 28 -48.80 55.82 -134.88
C PHE A 28 -47.82 56.27 -133.78
N GLY A 29 -46.53 55.89 -133.86
CA GLY A 29 -45.49 56.33 -132.91
C GLY A 29 -45.65 55.76 -131.50
N LEU A 30 -46.38 54.65 -131.34
CA LEU A 30 -46.64 54.04 -130.03
C LEU A 30 -45.49 53.12 -129.59
N ARG A 31 -45.14 53.14 -128.29
CA ARG A 31 -44.22 52.17 -127.70
C ARG A 31 -44.92 50.84 -127.48
N VAL A 32 -44.81 49.96 -128.47
CA VAL A 32 -45.46 48.64 -128.47
C VAL A 32 -44.47 47.58 -128.00
N ILE A 33 -44.87 46.77 -127.02
CA ILE A 33 -44.07 45.69 -126.43
C ILE A 33 -44.21 44.41 -127.27
N PRO A 34 -43.13 43.84 -127.84
CA PRO A 34 -43.21 42.68 -128.74
C PRO A 34 -43.89 41.46 -128.13
N GLU A 35 -43.71 41.19 -126.83
CA GLU A 35 -44.33 40.04 -126.16
C GLU A 35 -45.86 40.13 -126.11
N CYS A 36 -46.43 41.34 -126.21
CA CYS A 36 -47.87 41.56 -126.21
C CYS A 36 -48.49 41.57 -127.62
N ALA A 37 -47.71 41.24 -128.66
CA ALA A 37 -48.13 41.26 -130.06
C ALA A 37 -49.45 40.52 -130.33
N ALA A 38 -49.54 39.28 -129.87
CA ALA A 38 -50.74 38.46 -130.03
C ALA A 38 -51.93 39.06 -129.29
N THR A 39 -51.70 39.70 -128.14
CA THR A 39 -52.72 40.33 -127.31
C THR A 39 -53.22 41.64 -127.90
N TYR A 40 -52.34 42.47 -128.46
CA TYR A 40 -52.74 43.64 -129.24
C TYR A 40 -53.56 43.23 -130.45
N PHE A 41 -53.09 42.24 -131.21
CA PHE A 41 -53.81 41.73 -132.37
C PHE A 41 -55.19 41.20 -132.00
N ARG A 42 -55.29 40.39 -130.93
CA ARG A 42 -56.56 39.84 -130.44
C ARG A 42 -57.53 40.93 -130.01
N ASN A 43 -57.09 41.88 -129.18
CA ASN A 43 -57.99 42.92 -128.66
C ASN A 43 -58.42 43.90 -129.76
N LEU A 44 -57.53 44.22 -130.71
CA LEU A 44 -57.88 45.03 -131.88
C LEU A 44 -58.81 44.27 -132.85
N SER A 45 -58.59 42.98 -133.05
CA SER A 45 -59.48 42.11 -133.83
C SER A 45 -60.88 42.03 -133.20
N GLU A 46 -60.94 41.83 -131.89
CA GLU A 46 -62.19 41.75 -131.13
C GLU A 46 -62.96 43.07 -131.16
N ALA A 47 -62.27 44.20 -130.96
CA ALA A 47 -62.86 45.53 -131.07
C ALA A 47 -63.38 45.81 -132.50
N LYS A 48 -62.67 45.35 -133.53
CA LYS A 48 -63.12 45.47 -134.93
C LYS A 48 -64.35 44.60 -135.19
N ASN A 49 -64.34 43.34 -134.73
CA ASN A 49 -65.44 42.40 -134.90
C ASN A 49 -66.74 42.85 -134.21
N LEU A 50 -66.63 43.61 -133.12
CA LEU A 50 -67.79 44.21 -132.46
C LEU A 50 -68.46 45.29 -133.33
N LYS A 51 -67.70 45.97 -134.21
CA LYS A 51 -68.25 46.98 -135.12
C LYS A 51 -68.82 46.39 -136.42
N THR A 52 -68.36 45.23 -136.87
CA THR A 52 -68.85 44.56 -138.09
C THR A 52 -70.15 43.76 -137.92
N ARG A 53 -70.89 43.92 -136.80
CA ARG A 53 -72.09 43.11 -136.49
C ARG A 53 -73.41 43.58 -137.11
N GLU A 54 -73.46 44.70 -137.84
CA GLU A 54 -74.68 45.16 -138.54
C GLU A 54 -74.42 45.25 -140.05
N GLU A 55 -75.19 44.52 -140.87
CA GLU A 55 -75.07 44.54 -142.33
C GLU A 55 -75.51 45.91 -142.88
N SER A 56 -74.56 46.66 -143.45
CA SER A 56 -74.82 47.93 -144.09
C SER A 56 -74.14 48.01 -145.45
N ASN A 57 -74.84 48.60 -146.43
CA ASN A 57 -74.29 48.99 -147.74
C ASN A 57 -73.33 50.18 -147.54
N GLU A 58 -72.14 49.89 -147.02
CA GLU A 58 -71.10 50.89 -146.79
C GLU A 58 -70.34 51.19 -148.07
N SER A 59 -69.93 52.45 -148.23
CA SER A 59 -69.06 52.89 -149.33
C SER A 59 -67.57 52.85 -148.91
N PRO A 60 -66.60 52.87 -149.85
CA PRO A 60 -65.17 52.72 -149.54
C PRO A 60 -64.50 53.95 -148.89
N TRP A 61 -65.27 54.92 -148.37
CA TRP A 61 -64.77 56.17 -147.78
C TRP A 61 -64.72 56.10 -146.25
N ILE A 62 -63.59 56.48 -145.65
CA ILE A 62 -63.46 56.61 -144.18
C ILE A 62 -63.53 58.08 -143.80
N LYS A 63 -64.32 58.40 -142.78
CA LYS A 63 -64.36 59.73 -142.16
C LYS A 63 -63.33 59.81 -141.03
N LEU A 64 -62.45 60.80 -141.09
CA LEU A 64 -61.46 61.09 -140.06
C LEU A 64 -61.60 62.55 -139.64
N VAL A 65 -61.73 62.79 -138.33
CA VAL A 65 -61.83 64.14 -137.79
C VAL A 65 -60.42 64.61 -137.39
N ILE A 66 -59.94 65.68 -138.02
CA ILE A 66 -58.63 66.26 -137.71
C ILE A 66 -58.82 67.37 -136.68
N LYS A 67 -58.14 67.24 -135.53
CA LYS A 67 -58.15 68.21 -134.42
C LYS A 67 -59.56 68.62 -133.97
N ASN A 68 -60.49 67.68 -133.94
CA ASN A 68 -61.89 67.85 -133.49
C ASN A 68 -62.69 68.96 -134.19
N MET A 69 -62.24 69.45 -135.35
CA MET A 69 -62.84 70.62 -136.01
C MET A 69 -63.08 70.43 -137.51
N TYR A 70 -62.33 69.55 -138.18
CA TYR A 70 -62.42 69.38 -139.63
C TYR A 70 -62.63 67.92 -140.03
N ASP A 71 -63.60 67.68 -140.90
CA ASP A 71 -63.90 66.36 -141.43
C ASP A 71 -63.08 66.10 -142.71
N TYR A 72 -62.27 65.04 -142.69
CA TYR A 72 -61.47 64.59 -143.82
C TYR A 72 -61.95 63.21 -144.28
N TYR A 73 -62.28 63.10 -145.56
CA TYR A 73 -62.76 61.85 -146.17
C TYR A 73 -61.64 61.24 -147.01
N TYR A 74 -61.31 59.98 -146.71
CA TYR A 74 -60.25 59.25 -147.39
C TYR A 74 -60.81 58.00 -148.06
N ASN A 75 -60.69 57.91 -149.39
CA ASN A 75 -61.11 56.73 -150.14
C ASN A 75 -60.03 55.64 -150.06
N VAL A 76 -60.45 54.45 -149.69
CA VAL A 76 -59.57 53.33 -149.38
C VAL A 76 -59.16 52.50 -150.62
N GLU A 77 -59.87 52.69 -151.73
CA GLU A 77 -59.68 51.97 -152.99
C GLU A 77 -58.94 52.82 -154.05
N THR A 78 -59.17 54.15 -154.09
CA THR A 78 -58.51 55.07 -155.03
C THR A 78 -57.37 55.89 -154.43
N GLU A 79 -57.20 55.87 -153.10
CA GLU A 79 -56.20 56.64 -152.34
C GLU A 79 -56.34 58.18 -152.41
N GLU A 80 -57.44 58.69 -152.96
CA GLU A 80 -57.75 60.12 -153.00
C GLU A 80 -58.37 60.62 -151.69
N GLY A 81 -58.10 61.88 -151.36
CA GLY A 81 -58.61 62.51 -150.15
C GLY A 81 -59.25 63.86 -150.43
N THR A 82 -60.46 64.06 -149.91
CA THR A 82 -61.21 65.32 -150.07
C THR A 82 -61.69 65.83 -148.72
N CYS A 83 -61.70 67.15 -148.56
CA CYS A 83 -62.27 67.83 -147.39
C CYS A 83 -63.74 68.22 -147.61
N VAL A 84 -64.34 67.79 -148.73
CA VAL A 84 -65.72 68.08 -149.14
C VAL A 84 -66.42 66.77 -149.43
N ALA A 85 -67.65 66.61 -148.95
CA ALA A 85 -68.37 65.35 -148.98
C ALA A 85 -68.76 64.94 -150.43
N PRO A 86 -68.38 63.73 -150.89
CA PRO A 86 -68.84 63.19 -152.17
C PRO A 86 -70.36 62.88 -152.15
N GLU A 87 -71.09 63.13 -153.25
CA GLU A 87 -72.55 62.93 -153.32
C GLU A 87 -72.96 61.43 -153.23
N GLY A 88 -73.85 61.09 -152.29
CA GLY A 88 -74.51 59.77 -152.19
C GLY A 88 -73.81 58.68 -151.35
N VAL A 89 -72.83 59.04 -150.51
CA VAL A 89 -71.85 58.09 -149.95
C VAL A 89 -71.97 57.95 -148.41
N VAL A 90 -72.04 56.72 -147.88
CA VAL A 90 -72.08 56.42 -146.42
C VAL A 90 -70.70 55.98 -145.92
N PRO A 91 -70.07 56.67 -144.94
CA PRO A 91 -68.73 56.35 -144.47
C PRO A 91 -68.62 54.93 -143.88
N LYS A 92 -67.48 54.28 -144.06
CA LYS A 92 -67.17 52.93 -143.58
C LYS A 92 -67.01 52.93 -142.05
N ILE A 93 -68.00 52.41 -141.32
CA ILE A 93 -68.09 52.39 -139.85
C ILE A 93 -67.56 51.07 -139.27
N SER A 94 -67.49 50.04 -140.11
CA SER A 94 -66.92 48.72 -139.81
C SER A 94 -65.43 48.72 -139.41
N TRP A 95 -64.70 49.82 -139.61
CA TRP A 95 -63.26 49.91 -139.31
C TRP A 95 -62.99 50.66 -138.00
N LEU A 96 -61.97 50.21 -137.28
CA LEU A 96 -61.51 50.88 -136.06
C LEU A 96 -60.89 52.23 -136.36
N THR A 97 -61.15 53.20 -135.49
CA THR A 97 -60.56 54.54 -135.58
C THR A 97 -59.16 54.57 -134.95
N GLY A 98 -58.37 55.60 -135.27
CA GLY A 98 -57.00 55.72 -134.74
C GLY A 98 -56.93 55.86 -133.21
N GLU A 99 -57.91 56.51 -132.58
CA GLU A 99 -57.96 56.72 -131.12
C GLU A 99 -58.28 55.43 -130.36
N GLU A 100 -59.21 54.63 -130.89
CA GLU A 100 -59.58 53.32 -130.34
C GLU A 100 -58.38 52.37 -130.37
N ILE A 101 -57.65 52.35 -131.49
CA ILE A 101 -56.44 51.53 -131.63
C ILE A 101 -55.39 51.94 -130.58
N GLN A 102 -55.17 53.24 -130.38
CA GLN A 102 -54.21 53.75 -129.42
C GLN A 102 -54.59 53.45 -127.96
N SER A 103 -55.88 53.57 -127.61
CA SER A 103 -56.38 53.26 -126.26
C SER A 103 -56.25 51.77 -125.92
N ILE A 104 -56.63 50.89 -126.86
CA ILE A 104 -56.57 49.44 -126.66
C ILE A 104 -55.13 48.98 -126.50
N VAL A 105 -54.21 49.47 -127.34
CA VAL A 105 -52.79 49.16 -127.22
C VAL A 105 -52.23 49.72 -125.91
N GLY A 106 -52.57 50.95 -125.52
CA GLY A 106 -52.12 51.55 -124.26
C GLY A 106 -52.51 50.76 -123.01
N GLN A 107 -53.75 50.26 -122.93
CA GLN A 107 -54.22 49.44 -121.82
C GLN A 107 -53.46 48.11 -121.72
N VAL A 108 -53.33 47.40 -122.84
CA VAL A 108 -52.63 46.11 -122.88
C VAL A 108 -51.16 46.28 -122.47
N THR A 109 -50.50 47.35 -122.91
CA THR A 109 -49.12 47.67 -122.49
C THR A 109 -49.04 47.97 -120.98
N ALA A 110 -50.01 48.69 -120.42
CA ALA A 110 -50.02 49.04 -118.99
C ALA A 110 -50.29 47.83 -118.09
N ASP A 111 -51.18 46.93 -118.51
CA ASP A 111 -51.48 45.70 -117.79
C ASP A 111 -50.27 44.76 -117.77
N TYR A 112 -49.57 44.60 -118.90
CA TYR A 112 -48.33 43.83 -118.95
C TYR A 112 -47.24 44.39 -118.02
N ASN A 113 -47.03 45.71 -118.02
CA ASN A 113 -46.07 46.34 -117.11
C ASN A 113 -46.45 46.16 -115.63
N ARG A 114 -47.74 46.18 -115.31
CA ARG A 114 -48.24 45.90 -113.96
C ARG A 114 -47.96 44.46 -113.56
N GLU A 115 -48.21 43.50 -114.46
CA GLU A 115 -47.94 42.08 -114.24
C GLU A 115 -46.44 41.82 -114.00
N GLN A 116 -45.56 42.46 -114.77
CA GLN A 116 -44.11 42.40 -114.54
C GLN A 116 -43.68 43.00 -113.18
N LEU A 117 -44.32 44.08 -112.73
CA LEU A 117 -44.09 44.64 -111.39
C LEU A 117 -44.54 43.70 -110.26
N TRP A 118 -45.63 42.95 -110.45
CA TRP A 118 -46.06 41.92 -109.50
C TRP A 118 -45.07 40.77 -109.44
N LEU A 119 -44.63 40.27 -110.61
CA LEU A 119 -43.63 39.20 -110.72
C LEU A 119 -42.29 39.61 -110.08
N ALA A 120 -41.83 40.84 -110.32
CA ALA A 120 -40.58 41.33 -109.72
C ALA A 120 -40.63 41.41 -108.19
N ASN A 121 -41.81 41.63 -107.59
CA ASN A 121 -41.99 41.78 -106.15
C ASN A 121 -42.64 40.57 -105.46
N GLU A 122 -42.84 39.46 -106.16
CA GLU A 122 -43.49 38.25 -105.65
C GLU A 122 -42.81 37.73 -104.39
N ASN A 123 -41.47 37.71 -104.37
CA ASN A 123 -40.69 37.28 -103.20
C ASN A 123 -40.97 38.13 -101.95
N LEU A 124 -41.15 39.44 -102.09
CA LEU A 124 -41.46 40.33 -100.96
C LEU A 124 -42.89 40.11 -100.45
N ILE A 125 -43.83 39.88 -101.35
CA ILE A 125 -45.23 39.58 -101.01
C ILE A 125 -45.32 38.24 -100.26
N VAL A 126 -44.64 37.21 -100.76
CA VAL A 126 -44.58 35.91 -100.09
C VAL A 126 -43.92 36.03 -98.72
N GLN A 127 -42.85 36.81 -98.58
CA GLN A 127 -42.23 37.08 -97.28
C GLN A 127 -43.18 37.83 -96.32
N LEU A 128 -43.94 38.80 -96.81
CA LEU A 128 -44.92 39.53 -96.00
C LEU A 128 -46.07 38.62 -95.56
N GLN A 129 -46.62 37.81 -96.47
CA GLN A 129 -47.65 36.82 -96.16
C GLN A 129 -47.15 35.78 -95.16
N ALA A 130 -45.91 35.29 -95.32
CA ALA A 130 -45.28 34.37 -94.38
C ALA A 130 -45.09 35.02 -93.00
N ARG A 131 -44.67 36.30 -92.94
CA ARG A 131 -44.55 37.06 -91.69
C ARG A 131 -45.90 37.30 -91.02
N ALA A 132 -46.95 37.60 -91.79
CA ALA A 132 -48.31 37.81 -91.27
C ALA A 132 -48.93 36.50 -90.74
N ARG A 133 -48.84 35.41 -91.51
CA ARG A 133 -49.23 34.07 -91.06
C ARG A 133 -48.44 33.66 -89.82
N GLY A 134 -47.12 33.88 -89.83
CA GLY A 134 -46.26 33.63 -88.68
C GLY A 134 -46.59 34.50 -87.46
N PHE A 135 -47.05 35.74 -87.64
CA PHE A 135 -47.52 36.60 -86.55
C PHE A 135 -48.82 36.07 -85.95
N LEU A 136 -49.81 35.73 -86.77
CA LEU A 136 -51.09 35.18 -86.31
C LEU A 136 -50.92 33.88 -85.52
N VAL A 137 -50.06 32.97 -86.00
CA VAL A 137 -49.75 31.72 -85.28
C VAL A 137 -49.04 32.01 -83.95
N ARG A 138 -48.07 32.94 -83.95
CA ARG A 138 -47.38 33.34 -82.70
C ARG A 138 -48.33 34.00 -81.71
N LYS A 139 -49.27 34.81 -82.18
CA LYS A 139 -50.33 35.42 -81.35
C LYS A 139 -51.22 34.34 -80.72
N ASN A 140 -51.77 33.43 -81.52
CA ASN A 140 -52.60 32.33 -81.01
C ASN A 140 -51.83 31.44 -80.01
N TYR A 141 -50.56 31.16 -80.30
CA TYR A 141 -49.69 30.43 -79.38
C TYR A 141 -49.47 31.18 -78.07
N GLN A 142 -49.19 32.49 -78.13
CA GLN A 142 -49.00 33.32 -76.93
C GLN A 142 -50.28 33.39 -76.10
N GLU A 143 -51.44 33.54 -76.72
CA GLU A 143 -52.74 33.53 -76.02
C GLU A 143 -53.00 32.18 -75.35
N ARG A 144 -52.74 31.07 -76.04
CA ARG A 144 -52.88 29.73 -75.45
C ARG A 144 -51.89 29.49 -74.32
N LYS A 145 -50.64 29.94 -74.48
CA LYS A 145 -49.61 29.86 -73.43
C LYS A 145 -50.01 30.68 -72.20
N ALA A 146 -50.47 31.91 -72.39
CA ALA A 146 -50.94 32.77 -71.31
C ALA A 146 -52.16 32.15 -70.57
N TYR A 147 -53.09 31.55 -71.31
CA TYR A 147 -54.20 30.80 -70.71
C TYR A 147 -53.71 29.65 -69.84
N LEU A 148 -52.77 28.84 -70.34
CA LEU A 148 -52.20 27.71 -69.59
C LEU A 148 -51.42 28.19 -68.35
N GLN A 149 -50.62 29.25 -68.48
CA GLN A 149 -49.90 29.85 -67.36
C GLN A 149 -50.86 30.38 -66.28
N LYS A 150 -52.00 30.97 -66.67
CA LYS A 150 -53.03 31.40 -65.72
C LYS A 150 -53.65 30.23 -64.95
N GLN A 151 -53.74 29.05 -65.57
CA GLN A 151 -54.30 27.83 -64.96
C GLN A 151 -53.27 26.98 -64.19
N GLU A 152 -51.98 27.23 -64.38
CA GLU A 152 -50.87 26.51 -63.75
C GLU A 152 -50.98 26.42 -62.21
N PRO A 153 -51.31 27.51 -61.47
CA PRO A 153 -51.46 27.43 -60.02
C PRO A 153 -52.57 26.46 -59.57
N SER A 154 -53.67 26.38 -60.33
CA SER A 154 -54.77 25.45 -60.06
C SER A 154 -54.36 24.00 -60.32
N ALA A 155 -53.64 23.75 -61.42
CA ALA A 155 -53.08 22.43 -61.72
C ALA A 155 -52.07 21.98 -60.65
N ILE A 156 -51.19 22.88 -60.19
CA ILE A 156 -50.25 22.60 -59.10
C ILE A 156 -50.99 22.25 -57.81
N LYS A 157 -52.06 22.97 -57.45
CA LYS A 157 -52.88 22.66 -56.26
C LYS A 157 -53.51 21.26 -56.35
N ILE A 158 -54.08 20.91 -57.51
CA ILE A 158 -54.68 19.58 -57.73
C ILE A 158 -53.59 18.49 -57.69
N GLN A 159 -52.44 18.71 -58.33
CA GLN A 159 -51.32 17.78 -58.31
C GLN A 159 -50.74 17.61 -56.90
N ALA A 160 -50.61 18.69 -56.13
CA ALA A 160 -50.14 18.65 -54.75
C ALA A 160 -51.13 17.88 -53.86
N PHE A 161 -52.43 18.12 -54.03
CA PHE A 161 -53.48 17.36 -53.35
C PHE A 161 -53.40 15.87 -53.69
N TRP A 162 -53.29 15.52 -54.97
CA TRP A 162 -53.18 14.12 -55.41
C TRP A 162 -51.89 13.45 -54.93
N LYS A 163 -50.74 14.12 -55.02
CA LYS A 163 -49.47 13.63 -54.47
C LYS A 163 -49.58 13.39 -52.97
N GLY A 164 -50.18 14.33 -52.23
CA GLY A 164 -50.45 14.20 -50.81
C GLY A 164 -51.39 13.03 -50.49
N PHE A 165 -52.48 12.87 -51.23
CA PHE A 165 -53.40 11.75 -51.09
C PHE A 165 -52.71 10.41 -51.36
N LYS A 166 -51.97 10.30 -52.46
CA LYS A 166 -51.21 9.09 -52.82
C LYS A 166 -50.22 8.71 -51.72
N GLN A 167 -49.47 9.68 -51.19
CA GLN A 167 -48.50 9.42 -50.12
C GLN A 167 -49.19 9.03 -48.80
N ARG A 168 -50.27 9.71 -48.41
CA ARG A 168 -51.05 9.37 -47.21
C ARG A 168 -51.65 7.97 -47.33
N LYS A 169 -52.18 7.61 -48.50
CA LYS A 169 -52.70 6.26 -48.77
C LYS A 169 -51.58 5.22 -48.66
N SER A 170 -50.43 5.43 -49.30
CA SER A 170 -49.27 4.55 -49.19
C SER A 170 -48.77 4.40 -47.75
N TYR A 171 -48.76 5.49 -46.96
CA TYR A 171 -48.40 5.45 -45.55
C TYR A 171 -49.41 4.63 -44.73
N VAL A 172 -50.72 4.87 -44.91
CA VAL A 172 -51.77 4.12 -44.21
C VAL A 172 -51.73 2.64 -44.59
N ASP A 173 -51.51 2.31 -45.85
CA ASP A 173 -51.37 0.93 -46.31
C ASP A 173 -50.15 0.26 -45.66
N ARG A 174 -49.01 0.96 -45.58
CA ARG A 174 -47.83 0.46 -44.88
C ARG A 174 -48.07 0.31 -43.37
N LEU A 175 -48.78 1.24 -42.75
CA LEU A 175 -49.15 1.16 -41.34
C LEU A 175 -50.06 -0.04 -41.07
N LYS A 176 -51.03 -0.31 -41.94
CA LYS A 176 -51.88 -1.51 -41.87
C LYS A 176 -51.07 -2.80 -41.98
N VAL A 177 -50.10 -2.86 -42.89
CA VAL A 177 -49.18 -4.01 -43.01
C VAL A 177 -48.39 -4.21 -41.72
N LEU A 178 -47.89 -3.13 -41.11
CA LEU A 178 -47.16 -3.23 -39.84
C LEU A 178 -48.07 -3.65 -38.68
N GLN A 179 -49.26 -3.05 -38.57
CA GLN A 179 -50.26 -3.37 -37.55
C GLN A 179 -50.75 -4.82 -37.65
N GLY A 180 -50.98 -5.33 -38.87
CA GLY A 180 -51.36 -6.72 -39.10
C GLY A 180 -50.27 -7.73 -38.73
N ASN A 181 -49.00 -7.30 -38.69
CA ASN A 181 -47.85 -8.17 -38.44
C ASN A 181 -47.17 -7.93 -37.08
N VAL A 182 -47.79 -7.17 -36.16
CA VAL A 182 -47.22 -6.87 -34.83
C VAL A 182 -46.84 -8.15 -34.07
N ALA A 183 -47.72 -9.17 -34.08
CA ALA A 183 -47.45 -10.43 -33.39
C ALA A 183 -46.19 -11.14 -33.91
N ALA A 184 -45.97 -11.14 -35.23
CA ALA A 184 -44.78 -11.71 -35.86
C ALA A 184 -43.52 -10.91 -35.50
N VAL A 185 -43.59 -9.58 -35.53
CA VAL A 185 -42.48 -8.70 -35.14
C VAL A 185 -42.12 -8.90 -33.67
N VAL A 186 -43.11 -8.94 -32.76
CA VAL A 186 -42.89 -9.19 -31.33
C VAL A 186 -42.26 -10.57 -31.12
N LYS A 187 -42.69 -11.59 -31.87
CA LYS A 187 -42.09 -12.93 -31.80
C LYS A 187 -40.63 -12.91 -32.23
N ILE A 188 -40.30 -12.29 -33.37
CA ILE A 188 -38.92 -12.13 -33.83
C ILE A 188 -38.08 -11.33 -32.81
N GLN A 189 -38.61 -10.22 -32.29
CA GLN A 189 -37.94 -9.42 -31.27
C GLN A 189 -37.68 -10.23 -29.99
N SER A 190 -38.64 -11.04 -29.55
CA SER A 190 -38.47 -11.90 -28.38
C SER A 190 -37.37 -12.94 -28.59
N TRP A 191 -37.26 -13.52 -29.79
CA TRP A 191 -36.20 -14.45 -30.15
C TRP A 191 -34.83 -13.78 -30.17
N VAL A 192 -34.73 -12.58 -30.75
CA VAL A 192 -33.49 -11.81 -30.75
C VAL A 192 -33.10 -11.41 -29.32
N LYS A 193 -34.05 -10.95 -28.49
CA LYS A 193 -33.80 -10.65 -27.07
C LYS A 193 -33.32 -11.88 -26.30
N MET A 194 -33.97 -13.03 -26.48
CA MET A 194 -33.55 -14.28 -25.86
C MET A 194 -32.15 -14.71 -26.35
N TRP A 195 -31.87 -14.58 -27.64
CA TRP A 195 -30.56 -14.92 -28.20
C TRP A 195 -29.45 -14.03 -27.63
N LEU A 196 -29.68 -12.72 -27.54
CA LEU A 196 -28.76 -11.78 -26.91
C LEU A 196 -28.50 -12.14 -25.44
N ALA A 197 -29.56 -12.44 -24.68
CA ALA A 197 -29.45 -12.87 -23.27
C ALA A 197 -28.68 -14.18 -23.12
N LYS A 198 -29.00 -15.20 -23.93
CA LYS A 198 -28.28 -16.49 -23.95
C LYS A 198 -26.82 -16.31 -24.33
N ARG A 199 -26.51 -15.44 -25.29
CA ARG A 199 -25.13 -15.13 -25.69
C ARG A 199 -24.36 -14.48 -24.55
N ALA A 200 -24.95 -13.51 -23.85
CA ALA A 200 -24.35 -12.87 -22.68
C ALA A 200 -24.10 -13.86 -21.54
N TYR A 201 -25.09 -14.69 -21.20
CA TYR A 201 -24.95 -15.73 -20.17
C TYR A 201 -23.85 -16.74 -20.51
N ARG A 202 -23.83 -17.25 -21.75
CA ARG A 202 -22.79 -18.19 -22.20
C ARG A 202 -21.40 -17.57 -22.15
N LYS A 203 -21.24 -16.31 -22.55
CA LYS A 203 -19.97 -15.58 -22.40
C LYS A 203 -19.51 -15.52 -20.94
N ARG A 204 -20.43 -15.22 -20.01
CA ARG A 204 -20.11 -15.16 -18.58
C ARG A 204 -19.77 -16.53 -17.99
N LEU A 205 -20.50 -17.57 -18.39
CA LEU A 205 -20.21 -18.95 -17.98
C LEU A 205 -18.84 -19.40 -18.51
N GLN A 206 -18.52 -19.06 -19.75
CA GLN A 206 -17.22 -19.37 -20.35
C GLN A 206 -16.09 -18.60 -19.64
N TYR A 207 -16.29 -17.31 -19.33
CA TYR A 207 -15.35 -16.55 -18.50
C TYR A 207 -15.05 -17.24 -17.15
N PHE A 208 -16.08 -17.70 -16.42
CA PHE A 208 -15.85 -18.41 -15.16
C PHE A 208 -15.17 -19.78 -15.33
N LYS A 209 -15.44 -20.49 -16.44
CA LYS A 209 -14.75 -21.75 -16.75
C LYS A 209 -13.29 -21.51 -17.08
N ASP A 210 -12.98 -20.49 -17.88
CA ASP A 210 -11.62 -20.15 -18.32
C ASP A 210 -10.76 -19.68 -17.13
N HIS A 211 -11.37 -19.05 -16.12
CA HIS A 211 -10.68 -18.54 -14.92
C HIS A 211 -10.92 -19.41 -13.67
N ASN A 212 -11.33 -20.67 -13.83
CA ASN A 212 -11.66 -21.53 -12.68
C ASN A 212 -10.47 -21.72 -11.73
N ASP A 213 -9.26 -21.90 -12.28
CA ASP A 213 -8.04 -22.05 -11.48
C ASP A 213 -7.70 -20.79 -10.69
N GLU A 214 -7.93 -19.60 -11.27
CA GLU A 214 -7.77 -18.32 -10.58
C GLU A 214 -8.79 -18.15 -9.45
N ILE A 215 -10.04 -18.52 -9.70
CA ILE A 215 -11.11 -18.49 -8.69
C ILE A 215 -10.79 -19.44 -7.54
N VAL A 216 -10.33 -20.66 -7.83
CA VAL A 216 -9.90 -21.62 -6.81
C VAL A 216 -8.73 -21.08 -6.02
N LYS A 217 -7.74 -20.44 -6.66
CA LYS A 217 -6.64 -19.76 -5.96
C LYS A 217 -7.14 -18.64 -5.03
N ILE A 218 -8.05 -17.80 -5.49
CA ILE A 218 -8.66 -16.73 -4.66
C ILE A 218 -9.47 -17.33 -3.51
N GLN A 219 -10.27 -18.35 -3.76
CA GLN A 219 -11.04 -19.04 -2.72
C GLN A 219 -10.13 -19.72 -1.70
N ALA A 220 -9.06 -20.39 -2.14
CA ALA A 220 -8.07 -21.00 -1.28
C ALA A 220 -7.35 -19.94 -0.43
N PHE A 221 -6.98 -18.81 -1.04
CA PHE A 221 -6.41 -17.67 -0.33
C PHE A 221 -7.37 -17.11 0.72
N LEU A 222 -8.64 -16.88 0.38
CA LEU A 222 -9.66 -16.39 1.34
C LEU A 222 -9.91 -17.39 2.47
N ARG A 223 -9.99 -18.70 2.17
CA ARG A 223 -10.12 -19.75 3.19
C ARG A 223 -8.90 -19.81 4.10
N ALA A 224 -7.70 -19.74 3.54
CA ALA A 224 -6.46 -19.70 4.31
C ALA A 224 -6.35 -18.43 5.16
N ASN A 225 -6.75 -17.28 4.63
CA ASN A 225 -6.76 -16.02 5.38
C ASN A 225 -7.76 -16.09 6.54
N LYS A 226 -8.96 -16.63 6.31
CA LYS A 226 -9.96 -16.86 7.37
C LYS A 226 -9.44 -17.81 8.45
N ALA A 227 -8.79 -18.92 8.06
CA ALA A 227 -8.21 -19.86 9.02
C ALA A 227 -7.06 -19.22 9.83
N ARG A 228 -6.23 -18.38 9.20
CA ARG A 228 -5.19 -17.60 9.90
C ARG A 228 -5.78 -16.57 10.84
N GLU A 229 -6.87 -15.92 10.47
CA GLU A 229 -7.59 -14.97 11.31
C GLU A 229 -8.24 -15.67 12.51
N ASP A 230 -8.89 -16.83 12.29
CA ASP A 230 -9.42 -17.68 13.36
C ASP A 230 -8.28 -18.09 14.32
N TYR A 231 -7.12 -18.53 13.81
CA TYR A 231 -5.96 -18.91 14.63
C TYR A 231 -5.33 -17.73 15.38
N ARG A 232 -5.22 -16.56 14.73
CA ARG A 232 -4.77 -15.32 15.40
C ARG A 232 -5.72 -14.90 16.51
N THR A 233 -7.02 -15.08 16.30
CA THR A 233 -8.03 -14.81 17.32
C THR A 233 -7.90 -15.77 18.49
N LEU A 234 -7.59 -17.05 18.24
CA LEU A 234 -7.33 -18.04 19.29
C LEU A 234 -6.13 -17.68 20.17
N ILE A 235 -5.03 -17.20 19.57
CA ILE A 235 -3.78 -16.91 20.30
C ILE A 235 -3.76 -15.49 20.88
N GLY A 236 -4.37 -14.53 20.19
CA GLY A 236 -4.24 -13.11 20.52
C GLY A 236 -5.38 -12.52 21.33
N ALA A 237 -6.54 -13.19 21.41
CA ALA A 237 -7.66 -12.71 22.22
C ALA A 237 -7.63 -13.36 23.60
N GLU A 238 -7.79 -12.57 24.67
CA GLU A 238 -7.94 -13.07 26.04
C GLU A 238 -9.15 -14.01 26.19
N ASN A 239 -10.23 -13.73 25.45
CA ASN A 239 -11.47 -14.51 25.44
C ASN A 239 -11.87 -14.86 23.99
N PRO A 240 -11.30 -15.93 23.40
CA PRO A 240 -11.63 -16.32 22.03
C PRO A 240 -13.07 -16.86 21.95
N PRO A 241 -13.81 -16.57 20.86
CA PRO A 241 -15.16 -17.10 20.69
C PRO A 241 -15.17 -18.64 20.69
N LEU A 242 -16.20 -19.25 21.30
CA LEU A 242 -16.33 -20.71 21.39
C LEU A 242 -16.36 -21.39 20.00
N THR A 243 -16.82 -20.68 18.98
CA THR A 243 -16.80 -21.15 17.58
C THR A 243 -15.38 -21.30 17.03
N VAL A 244 -14.44 -20.45 17.44
CA VAL A 244 -13.02 -20.54 17.09
C VAL A 244 -12.38 -21.67 17.90
N LEU A 245 -12.62 -21.71 19.21
CA LEU A 245 -12.14 -22.80 20.08
C LEU A 245 -12.58 -24.18 19.58
N ARG A 246 -13.84 -24.34 19.17
CA ARG A 246 -14.37 -25.60 18.63
C ARG A 246 -13.61 -26.07 17.40
N LYS A 247 -13.25 -25.16 16.48
CA LYS A 247 -12.49 -25.52 15.26
C LYS A 247 -11.11 -26.06 15.59
N PHE A 248 -10.48 -25.57 16.67
CA PHE A 248 -9.13 -25.93 17.08
C PHE A 248 -9.08 -26.83 18.31
N ALA A 249 -10.23 -27.33 18.78
CA ALA A 249 -10.30 -28.06 20.03
C ALA A 249 -9.45 -29.34 19.99
N TYR A 250 -9.27 -29.95 18.81
CA TYR A 250 -8.38 -31.11 18.62
C TYR A 250 -6.90 -30.80 18.91
N LEU A 251 -6.47 -29.52 18.85
CA LEU A 251 -5.13 -29.09 19.25
C LEU A 251 -4.97 -28.98 20.76
N LEU A 252 -6.07 -29.05 21.52
CA LEU A 252 -6.06 -29.06 22.99
C LEU A 252 -6.03 -30.49 23.55
N ASP A 253 -6.19 -31.52 22.69
CA ASP A 253 -5.98 -32.90 23.10
C ASP A 253 -4.49 -33.12 23.32
N GLN A 254 -4.12 -33.61 24.50
CA GLN A 254 -2.76 -34.01 24.81
C GLN A 254 -2.37 -35.19 23.92
N SER A 255 -1.47 -34.94 22.99
CA SER A 255 -0.92 -35.97 22.09
C SER A 255 0.35 -36.56 22.67
N ASP A 256 0.69 -37.79 22.27
CA ASP A 256 2.00 -38.41 22.59
C ASP A 256 3.18 -37.54 22.11
N LEU A 257 2.96 -36.71 21.09
CA LEU A 257 3.93 -35.73 20.60
C LEU A 257 4.19 -34.64 21.64
N ASP A 258 3.14 -34.12 22.29
CA ASP A 258 3.28 -33.07 23.32
C ASP A 258 4.10 -33.58 24.52
N PHE A 259 3.89 -34.84 24.92
CA PHE A 259 4.70 -35.48 25.96
C PHE A 259 6.17 -35.62 25.56
N GLN A 260 6.44 -35.97 24.30
CA GLN A 260 7.80 -36.10 23.79
C GLN A 260 8.49 -34.74 23.68
N GLU A 261 7.78 -33.71 23.21
CA GLU A 261 8.27 -32.32 23.16
C GLU A 261 8.52 -31.77 24.57
N GLU A 262 7.63 -32.04 25.53
CA GLU A 262 7.84 -31.65 26.93
C GLU A 262 9.06 -32.35 27.53
N LEU A 263 9.26 -33.63 27.24
CA LEU A 263 10.46 -34.37 27.65
C LEU A 263 11.73 -33.75 27.06
N GLU A 264 11.74 -33.43 25.76
CA GLU A 264 12.87 -32.77 25.10
C GLU A 264 13.16 -31.39 25.71
N VAL A 265 12.11 -30.60 25.99
CA VAL A 265 12.23 -29.31 26.68
C VAL A 265 12.84 -29.49 28.07
N THR A 266 12.44 -30.51 28.83
CA THR A 266 13.05 -30.79 30.14
C THR A 266 14.52 -31.20 30.04
N GLN A 267 14.91 -31.99 29.03
CA GLN A 267 16.31 -32.35 28.79
C GLN A 267 17.16 -31.13 28.40
N LEU A 268 16.64 -30.28 27.51
CA LEU A 268 17.32 -29.04 27.12
C LEU A 268 17.48 -28.10 28.31
N ARG A 269 16.51 -28.03 29.22
CA ARG A 269 16.61 -27.23 30.45
C ARG A 269 17.74 -27.72 31.35
N GLU A 270 17.86 -29.04 31.54
CA GLU A 270 18.99 -29.65 32.26
C GLU A 270 20.33 -29.23 31.64
N GLU A 271 20.44 -29.34 30.31
CA GLU A 271 21.65 -28.95 29.59
C GLU A 271 21.97 -27.45 29.73
N VAL A 272 20.95 -26.58 29.74
CA VAL A 272 21.13 -25.14 29.93
C VAL A 272 21.63 -24.83 31.34
N VAL A 273 21.01 -25.39 32.39
CA VAL A 273 21.40 -25.13 33.77
C VAL A 273 22.83 -25.63 34.04
N THR A 274 23.16 -26.83 33.58
CA THR A 274 24.51 -27.40 33.68
C THR A 274 25.55 -26.55 32.94
N LYS A 275 25.24 -26.07 31.72
CA LYS A 275 26.10 -25.14 30.96
C LYS A 275 26.28 -23.79 31.65
N ILE A 276 25.21 -23.19 32.20
CA ILE A 276 25.30 -21.91 32.94
C ILE A 276 26.27 -22.05 34.10
N ARG A 277 26.17 -23.14 34.88
CA ARG A 277 27.08 -23.40 36.01
C ARG A 277 28.51 -23.64 35.56
N SER A 278 28.71 -24.45 34.52
CA SER A 278 30.02 -24.71 33.94
C SER A 278 30.67 -23.39 33.50
N ASN A 279 29.92 -22.51 32.83
CA ASN A 279 30.38 -21.18 32.43
C ASN A 279 30.74 -20.31 33.64
N GLN A 280 29.90 -20.23 34.68
CA GLN A 280 30.24 -19.48 35.89
C GLN A 280 31.48 -20.01 36.61
N GLN A 281 31.68 -21.32 36.62
CA GLN A 281 32.88 -21.92 37.21
C GLN A 281 34.12 -21.58 36.37
N LEU A 282 34.01 -21.62 35.04
CA LEU A 282 35.07 -21.19 34.13
C LEU A 282 35.39 -19.70 34.30
N GLU A 283 34.38 -18.83 34.42
CA GLU A 283 34.55 -17.40 34.70
C GLU A 283 35.27 -17.17 36.04
N LYS A 284 34.93 -17.92 37.09
CA LYS A 284 35.64 -17.85 38.38
C LYS A 284 37.10 -18.31 38.23
N ASP A 285 37.34 -19.41 37.54
CA ASP A 285 38.69 -19.92 37.32
C ASP A 285 39.52 -18.96 36.42
N LEU A 286 38.89 -18.29 35.45
CA LEU A 286 39.51 -17.23 34.62
C LEU A 286 39.82 -15.98 35.45
N ASN A 287 38.89 -15.48 36.26
CA ASN A 287 39.14 -14.35 37.16
C ASN A 287 40.29 -14.64 38.13
N LEU A 288 40.39 -15.86 38.65
CA LEU A 288 41.53 -16.29 39.48
C LEU A 288 42.83 -16.32 38.67
N MET A 289 42.78 -16.71 37.40
CA MET A 289 43.92 -16.63 36.49
C MET A 289 44.34 -15.16 36.25
N ASP A 290 43.39 -14.26 36.03
CA ASP A 290 43.66 -12.83 35.84
C ASP A 290 44.23 -12.16 37.10
N ILE A 291 43.73 -12.51 38.29
CA ILE A 291 44.30 -12.06 39.57
C ILE A 291 45.74 -12.57 39.70
N LYS A 292 46.00 -13.84 39.37
CA LYS A 292 47.35 -14.41 39.41
C LYS A 292 48.29 -13.79 38.39
N ILE A 293 47.81 -13.50 37.18
CA ILE A 293 48.56 -12.74 36.16
C ILE A 293 48.86 -11.33 36.66
N GLY A 294 47.87 -10.63 37.23
CA GLY A 294 48.06 -9.30 37.79
C GLY A 294 49.04 -9.28 38.98
N LEU A 295 49.01 -10.31 39.82
CA LEU A 295 49.97 -10.48 40.92
C LEU A 295 51.37 -10.89 40.43
N LEU A 296 51.46 -11.64 39.32
CA LEU A 296 52.72 -11.94 38.63
C LEU A 296 53.33 -10.68 38.01
N VAL A 297 52.52 -9.85 37.35
CA VAL A 297 52.94 -8.54 36.82
C VAL A 297 53.42 -7.61 37.95
N LYS A 298 52.84 -7.73 39.15
CA LYS A 298 53.30 -7.04 40.38
C LYS A 298 54.44 -7.76 41.12
N ASN A 299 55.06 -8.79 40.52
CA ASN A 299 56.17 -9.60 41.08
C ASN A 299 55.87 -10.25 42.45
N ARG A 300 54.61 -10.51 42.78
CA ARG A 300 54.19 -11.13 44.05
C ARG A 300 54.01 -12.64 43.98
N ILE A 301 54.10 -13.25 42.78
CA ILE A 301 53.97 -14.70 42.56
C ILE A 301 54.94 -15.13 41.44
N THR A 302 55.34 -16.39 41.42
CA THR A 302 56.22 -16.97 40.40
C THR A 302 55.45 -17.36 39.12
N LEU A 303 56.16 -17.35 37.97
CA LEU A 303 55.61 -17.79 36.67
C LEU A 303 55.14 -19.25 36.70
N GLN A 304 55.75 -20.08 37.56
CA GLN A 304 55.39 -21.47 37.77
C GLN A 304 53.93 -21.61 38.25
N ASP A 305 53.47 -20.73 39.14
CA ASP A 305 52.13 -20.81 39.75
C ASP A 305 51.01 -20.44 38.76
N VAL A 306 51.30 -19.51 37.83
CA VAL A 306 50.40 -19.15 36.74
C VAL A 306 50.32 -20.27 35.70
N VAL A 307 51.46 -20.88 35.35
CA VAL A 307 51.54 -22.01 34.40
C VAL A 307 50.89 -23.28 34.96
N LEU A 308 51.02 -23.55 36.26
CA LEU A 308 50.32 -24.66 36.92
C LEU A 308 48.80 -24.47 36.88
N HIS A 309 48.32 -23.24 37.08
CA HIS A 309 46.89 -22.93 37.00
C HIS A 309 46.35 -23.04 35.56
N SER A 310 47.08 -22.56 34.56
CA SER A 310 46.68 -22.67 33.15
C SER A 310 46.68 -24.13 32.66
N LYS A 311 47.64 -24.96 33.11
CA LYS A 311 47.62 -26.40 32.85
C LYS A 311 46.44 -27.10 33.53
N LYS A 312 46.07 -26.68 34.75
CA LYS A 312 44.90 -27.21 35.48
C LYS A 312 43.59 -26.84 34.78
N LEU A 313 43.47 -25.61 34.29
CA LEU A 313 42.35 -25.13 33.47
C LEU A 313 42.21 -25.93 32.15
N ASN A 314 43.30 -26.10 31.40
CA ASN A 314 43.29 -26.87 30.15
C ASN A 314 43.03 -28.37 30.35
N LYS A 315 43.44 -28.93 31.50
CA LYS A 315 43.13 -30.33 31.86
C LYS A 315 41.65 -30.48 32.23
N LYS A 316 41.07 -29.52 32.95
CA LYS A 316 39.64 -29.47 33.28
C LYS A 316 38.76 -29.32 32.03
N SER A 317 39.12 -28.48 31.07
CA SER A 317 38.31 -28.33 29.85
C SER A 317 38.30 -29.61 29.00
N LYS A 318 39.43 -30.33 28.94
CA LYS A 318 39.50 -31.66 28.30
C LYS A 318 38.74 -32.75 29.06
N SER A 319 38.82 -32.78 30.39
CA SER A 319 38.10 -33.78 31.19
C SER A 319 36.59 -33.53 31.23
N GLN A 320 36.14 -32.26 31.22
CA GLN A 320 34.72 -31.92 31.15
C GLN A 320 34.08 -32.35 29.82
N LEU A 321 34.81 -32.27 28.70
CA LEU A 321 34.37 -32.78 27.40
C LEU A 321 34.23 -34.32 27.37
N GLU A 322 35.04 -35.03 28.17
CA GLU A 322 34.98 -36.49 28.30
C GLU A 322 33.94 -36.96 29.34
N GLU A 323 33.74 -36.20 30.44
CA GLU A 323 32.71 -36.46 31.46
C GLU A 323 31.28 -36.24 30.92
N MET A 324 31.07 -35.25 30.04
CA MET A 324 29.76 -34.98 29.41
C MET A 324 29.24 -36.18 28.58
N VAL A 325 30.12 -37.12 28.20
CA VAL A 325 29.79 -38.33 27.43
C VAL A 325 29.51 -39.55 28.33
N MET A 326 29.84 -39.48 29.63
CA MET A 326 29.78 -40.62 30.56
C MET A 326 28.80 -40.45 31.74
N VAL A 327 28.11 -39.31 31.87
CA VAL A 327 27.03 -39.11 32.86
C VAL A 327 25.69 -39.73 32.39
N ASP A 328 25.72 -40.62 31.40
CA ASP A 328 24.55 -41.42 31.06
C ASP A 328 24.32 -42.47 32.18
N LYS A 329 23.32 -42.20 33.04
CA LYS A 329 22.59 -43.17 33.88
C LYS A 329 23.27 -43.69 35.16
N GLN A 330 23.75 -42.81 36.02
CA GLN A 330 23.68 -43.09 37.47
C GLN A 330 22.47 -42.40 38.09
N GLY A 331 21.29 -42.78 37.60
CA GLY A 331 20.05 -42.48 38.28
C GLY A 331 20.05 -43.10 39.68
N ILE A 332 19.41 -42.39 40.60
CA ILE A 332 19.15 -42.63 42.04
C ILE A 332 18.47 -43.99 42.36
N LYS A 333 18.51 -44.98 41.46
CA LYS A 333 17.90 -46.31 41.61
C LYS A 333 18.59 -47.19 42.66
N GLY A 334 19.79 -46.82 43.15
CA GLY A 334 20.55 -47.55 44.17
C GLY A 334 20.50 -46.99 45.60
N LEU A 335 19.67 -45.99 45.91
CA LEU A 335 19.64 -45.40 47.26
C LEU A 335 18.84 -46.23 48.29
N SER A 336 19.29 -46.20 49.55
CA SER A 336 18.60 -46.85 50.67
C SER A 336 17.26 -46.14 50.95
N LYS A 337 16.30 -46.84 51.57
CA LYS A 337 14.94 -46.33 51.85
C LYS A 337 14.95 -45.02 52.65
N GLU A 338 15.91 -44.86 53.56
CA GLU A 338 16.09 -43.64 54.37
C GLU A 338 16.59 -42.45 53.54
N ARG A 339 17.49 -42.70 52.58
CA ARG A 339 18.03 -41.65 51.70
C ARG A 339 16.98 -41.10 50.74
N ARG A 340 16.10 -41.96 50.19
CA ARG A 340 14.98 -41.50 49.37
C ARG A 340 14.04 -40.60 50.16
N LYS A 341 13.68 -41.00 51.39
CA LYS A 341 12.86 -40.18 52.29
C LYS A 341 13.51 -38.82 52.60
N LYS A 342 14.83 -38.80 52.82
CA LYS A 342 15.55 -37.54 53.08
C LYS A 342 15.59 -36.62 51.85
N LEU A 343 15.78 -37.17 50.64
CA LEU A 343 15.71 -36.40 49.40
C LEU A 343 14.28 -35.90 49.10
N GLU A 344 13.25 -36.70 49.36
CA GLU A 344 11.84 -36.28 49.30
C GLU A 344 11.55 -35.15 50.30
N ALA A 345 12.10 -35.21 51.51
CA ALA A 345 11.98 -34.12 52.48
C ALA A 345 12.64 -32.83 52.00
N TYR A 346 13.81 -32.90 51.35
CA TYR A 346 14.43 -31.74 50.71
C TYR A 346 13.62 -31.21 49.51
N GLN A 347 12.97 -32.09 48.73
CA GLN A 347 12.05 -31.66 47.66
C GLN A 347 10.89 -30.83 48.23
N HIS A 348 10.31 -31.25 49.34
CA HIS A 348 9.26 -30.51 50.05
C HIS A 348 9.76 -29.17 50.59
N LEU A 349 10.95 -29.17 51.20
CA LEU A 349 11.58 -27.95 51.72
C LEU A 349 11.81 -26.92 50.62
N PHE A 350 12.45 -27.30 49.52
CA PHE A 350 12.76 -26.36 48.44
C PHE A 350 11.52 -25.90 47.68
N TYR A 351 10.48 -26.74 47.56
CA TYR A 351 9.18 -26.31 47.04
C TYR A 351 8.55 -25.21 47.91
N LEU A 352 8.60 -25.37 49.24
CA LEU A 352 8.10 -24.37 50.18
C LEU A 352 8.86 -23.05 50.04
N LEU A 353 10.18 -23.10 49.94
CA LEU A 353 11.02 -21.91 49.77
C LEU A 353 10.80 -21.17 48.43
N GLN A 354 10.45 -21.90 47.36
CA GLN A 354 10.10 -21.31 46.07
C GLN A 354 8.72 -20.63 46.08
N THR A 355 7.74 -21.24 46.74
CA THR A 355 6.34 -20.79 46.69
C THR A 355 6.06 -19.68 47.71
N ASN A 356 6.73 -19.72 48.86
CA ASN A 356 6.59 -18.72 49.92
C ASN A 356 7.84 -17.81 50.00
N PRO A 357 7.81 -16.63 49.35
CA PRO A 357 8.96 -15.75 49.27
C PRO A 357 9.38 -15.15 50.62
N THR A 358 8.47 -15.10 51.59
CA THR A 358 8.69 -14.49 52.92
C THR A 358 9.89 -15.12 53.64
N TYR A 359 10.06 -16.45 53.54
CA TYR A 359 11.16 -17.13 54.22
C TYR A 359 12.53 -16.70 53.69
N LEU A 360 12.67 -16.73 52.37
CA LEU A 360 13.92 -16.33 51.71
C LEU A 360 14.15 -14.82 51.83
N ALA A 361 13.10 -14.00 51.78
CA ALA A 361 13.18 -12.55 52.01
C ALA A 361 13.79 -12.26 53.38
N LYS A 362 13.21 -12.81 54.47
CA LYS A 362 13.74 -12.67 55.83
C LYS A 362 15.17 -13.20 55.96
N LEU A 363 15.48 -14.33 55.33
CA LEU A 363 16.82 -14.90 55.33
C LEU A 363 17.85 -13.94 54.68
N ILE A 364 17.50 -13.31 53.56
CA ILE A 364 18.35 -12.30 52.90
C ILE A 364 18.68 -11.15 53.85
N PHE A 365 17.78 -10.76 54.75
CA PHE A 365 18.02 -9.68 55.73
C PHE A 365 19.02 -10.04 56.81
N GLN A 366 19.06 -11.31 57.24
CA GLN A 366 19.95 -11.79 58.30
C GLN A 366 21.39 -11.99 57.81
N MET A 367 21.61 -12.01 56.49
CA MET A 367 22.93 -12.25 55.93
C MET A 367 23.87 -11.05 56.08
N PRO A 368 25.12 -11.26 56.56
CA PRO A 368 26.11 -10.19 56.62
C PRO A 368 26.57 -9.78 55.21
N GLN A 369 26.76 -8.47 55.01
CA GLN A 369 27.09 -7.85 53.71
C GLN A 369 28.30 -8.46 52.99
N ASN A 370 29.26 -9.04 53.72
CA ASN A 370 30.48 -9.63 53.16
C ASN A 370 30.31 -11.07 52.66
N LYS A 371 29.26 -11.79 53.09
CA LYS A 371 28.95 -13.17 52.63
C LYS A 371 27.79 -13.20 51.61
N SER A 372 27.09 -12.07 51.42
CA SER A 372 25.83 -12.02 50.67
C SER A 372 25.97 -12.46 49.22
N THR A 373 27.01 -12.06 48.49
CA THR A 373 27.12 -12.38 47.05
C THR A 373 27.30 -13.87 46.77
N LYS A 374 28.06 -14.60 47.59
CA LYS A 374 28.19 -16.07 47.43
C LYS A 374 26.88 -16.77 47.73
N PHE A 375 26.24 -16.42 48.86
CA PHE A 375 24.94 -16.96 49.23
C PHE A 375 23.88 -16.73 48.15
N MET A 376 23.90 -15.56 47.54
CA MET A 376 22.98 -15.18 46.48
C MET A 376 23.09 -16.06 45.24
N ASP A 377 24.30 -16.30 44.76
CA ASP A 377 24.54 -17.14 43.59
C ASP A 377 24.30 -18.63 43.91
N THR A 378 24.75 -19.11 45.08
CA THR A 378 24.71 -20.54 45.41
C THR A 378 23.36 -21.03 45.96
N VAL A 379 22.58 -20.16 46.60
CA VAL A 379 21.31 -20.55 47.23
C VAL A 379 20.14 -19.98 46.46
N ILE A 380 20.03 -18.65 46.32
CA ILE A 380 18.84 -18.05 45.69
C ILE A 380 18.79 -18.38 44.20
N PHE A 381 19.82 -18.05 43.42
CA PHE A 381 19.76 -18.29 41.97
C PHE A 381 19.72 -19.78 41.62
N THR A 382 20.41 -20.64 42.37
CA THR A 382 20.29 -22.09 42.23
C THR A 382 18.88 -22.60 42.53
N LEU A 383 18.24 -22.17 43.63
CA LEU A 383 16.88 -22.59 43.99
C LEU A 383 15.86 -22.21 42.91
N TYR A 384 16.04 -21.08 42.23
CA TYR A 384 15.17 -20.65 41.13
C TYR A 384 15.73 -21.03 39.75
N ASN A 385 16.68 -21.97 39.65
CA ASN A 385 17.33 -22.40 38.40
C ASN A 385 17.74 -21.23 37.47
N TYR A 386 18.25 -20.13 38.04
CA TYR A 386 18.61 -18.90 37.31
C TYR A 386 17.47 -18.29 36.48
N ALA A 387 16.23 -18.53 36.89
CA ALA A 387 15.01 -18.17 36.16
C ALA A 387 15.05 -18.69 34.72
N SER A 388 15.36 -19.97 34.53
CA SER A 388 15.40 -20.59 33.21
C SER A 388 14.02 -20.63 32.56
N ASN A 389 12.97 -20.75 33.38
CA ASN A 389 11.58 -20.84 32.94
C ASN A 389 10.75 -19.65 33.44
N GLN A 390 9.63 -19.40 32.77
CA GLN A 390 8.66 -18.35 33.09
C GLN A 390 8.11 -18.44 34.52
N ARG A 391 7.81 -19.66 34.99
CA ARG A 391 7.39 -19.91 36.38
C ARG A 391 8.46 -19.47 37.39
N GLU A 392 9.71 -19.87 37.15
CA GLU A 392 10.82 -19.56 38.05
C GLU A 392 11.15 -18.07 38.03
N GLU A 393 11.05 -17.43 36.86
CA GLU A 393 11.17 -15.98 36.72
C GLU A 393 10.08 -15.24 37.49
N TYR A 394 8.83 -15.68 37.39
CA TYR A 394 7.73 -15.14 38.16
C TYR A 394 7.96 -15.26 39.67
N LEU A 395 8.30 -16.45 40.17
CA LEU A 395 8.52 -16.67 41.59
C LEU A 395 9.75 -15.91 42.12
N LEU A 396 10.83 -15.82 41.33
CA LEU A 396 12.01 -15.02 41.68
C LEU A 396 11.69 -13.53 41.74
N LEU A 397 10.85 -13.03 40.82
CA LEU A 397 10.38 -11.64 40.85
C LEU A 397 9.48 -11.38 42.06
N LYS A 398 8.64 -12.35 42.45
CA LYS A 398 7.83 -12.28 43.67
C LYS A 398 8.72 -12.23 44.92
N LEU A 399 9.82 -12.99 44.94
CA LEU A 399 10.83 -12.91 45.99
C LEU A 399 11.50 -11.54 46.02
N PHE A 400 11.93 -11.00 44.88
CA PHE A 400 12.54 -9.68 44.83
C PHE A 400 11.58 -8.57 45.26
N LYS A 401 10.30 -8.64 44.88
CA LYS A 401 9.26 -7.72 45.35
C LYS A 401 9.17 -7.76 46.88
N THR A 402 8.91 -8.94 47.44
CA THR A 402 8.71 -9.14 48.89
C THR A 402 9.95 -8.71 49.68
N ALA A 403 11.14 -9.07 49.20
CA ALA A 403 12.39 -8.68 49.84
C ALA A 403 12.64 -7.17 49.75
N LEU A 404 12.29 -6.52 48.64
CA LEU A 404 12.50 -5.08 48.48
C LEU A 404 11.52 -4.26 49.33
N GLU A 405 10.26 -4.67 49.40
CA GLU A 405 9.24 -4.08 50.28
C GLU A 405 9.67 -4.15 51.75
N GLU A 406 10.18 -5.30 52.18
CA GLU A 406 10.75 -5.49 53.51
C GLU A 406 12.02 -4.64 53.72
N GLU A 407 12.87 -4.46 52.71
CA GLU A 407 14.10 -3.64 52.81
C GLU A 407 13.76 -2.18 53.05
N ILE A 408 12.80 -1.68 52.27
CA ILE A 408 12.35 -0.30 52.35
C ILE A 408 11.65 -0.07 53.69
N THR A 409 10.78 -0.98 54.11
CA THR A 409 10.03 -0.86 55.36
C THR A 409 10.94 -0.90 56.58
N SER A 410 11.91 -1.81 56.62
CA SER A 410 12.66 -2.13 57.84
C SER A 410 14.06 -1.49 57.93
N LYS A 411 14.72 -1.10 56.81
CA LYS A 411 16.11 -0.57 56.82
C LYS A 411 16.28 0.85 56.29
N VAL A 412 15.33 1.39 55.55
CA VAL A 412 15.47 2.72 54.91
C VAL A 412 14.81 3.79 55.77
N ASP A 413 15.57 4.56 56.54
CA ASP A 413 15.03 5.62 57.39
C ASP A 413 14.80 6.92 56.61
N GLN A 414 15.68 7.20 55.64
CA GLN A 414 15.57 8.33 54.72
C GLN A 414 15.67 7.89 53.27
N ILE A 415 15.00 8.61 52.38
CA ILE A 415 14.97 8.34 50.93
C ILE A 415 16.40 8.29 50.33
N GLN A 416 17.32 9.10 50.88
CA GLN A 416 18.72 9.17 50.42
C GLN A 416 19.55 7.93 50.77
N ASP A 417 19.14 7.13 51.77
CA ASP A 417 19.89 5.96 52.24
C ASP A 417 20.02 4.87 51.16
N ILE A 418 19.06 4.83 50.21
CA ILE A 418 19.12 3.92 49.06
C ILE A 418 20.22 4.33 48.07
N VAL A 419 20.53 5.63 47.99
CA VAL A 419 21.57 6.16 47.11
C VAL A 419 22.94 6.01 47.74
N THR A 420 23.08 6.39 49.01
CA THR A 420 24.36 6.39 49.74
C THR A 420 24.73 5.00 50.28
N GLY A 421 23.75 4.17 50.58
CA GLY A 421 23.93 2.83 51.13
C GLY A 421 24.24 1.74 50.10
N ASN A 422 24.41 0.52 50.60
CA ASN A 422 24.55 -0.70 49.80
C ASN A 422 23.35 -1.64 50.04
N PRO A 423 22.15 -1.26 49.56
CA PRO A 423 20.95 -2.10 49.69
C PRO A 423 21.20 -3.47 49.06
N THR A 424 20.94 -4.52 49.83
CA THR A 424 21.26 -5.90 49.47
C THR A 424 20.36 -6.37 48.35
N VAL A 425 19.06 -6.11 48.43
CA VAL A 425 18.08 -6.56 47.41
C VAL A 425 18.33 -5.87 46.08
N ILE A 426 18.60 -4.57 46.10
CA ILE A 426 18.96 -3.82 44.88
C ILE A 426 20.24 -4.39 44.24
N LYS A 427 21.27 -4.69 45.03
CA LYS A 427 22.50 -5.31 44.52
C LYS A 427 22.21 -6.68 43.89
N MET A 428 21.34 -7.47 44.51
CA MET A 428 20.93 -8.78 43.99
C MET A 428 20.20 -8.66 42.66
N VAL A 429 19.21 -7.76 42.55
CA VAL A 429 18.44 -7.54 41.33
C VAL A 429 19.36 -7.08 40.20
N VAL A 430 20.28 -6.16 40.48
CA VAL A 430 21.26 -5.69 39.50
C VAL A 430 22.22 -6.81 39.10
N SER A 431 22.67 -7.65 40.03
CA SER A 431 23.54 -8.80 39.74
C SER A 431 22.84 -9.82 38.85
N PHE A 432 21.58 -10.16 39.16
CA PHE A 432 20.76 -11.08 38.37
C PHE A 432 20.57 -10.58 36.93
N ASN A 433 20.16 -9.32 36.77
CA ASN A 433 19.95 -8.71 35.44
C ASN A 433 21.26 -8.39 34.70
N ARG A 434 22.42 -8.59 35.35
CA ARG A 434 23.75 -8.52 34.70
C ARG A 434 24.29 -9.88 34.28
N GLY A 435 23.71 -10.98 34.74
CA GLY A 435 24.07 -12.31 34.27
C GLY A 435 23.73 -12.51 32.78
N ALA A 436 23.97 -13.73 32.29
CA ALA A 436 23.87 -14.10 30.87
C ALA A 436 22.59 -13.63 30.14
N ARG A 437 21.43 -13.55 30.83
CA ARG A 437 20.16 -13.10 30.24
C ARG A 437 20.12 -11.59 29.99
N GLY A 438 20.62 -10.75 30.90
CA GLY A 438 20.50 -9.29 30.80
C GLY A 438 21.75 -8.57 30.28
N GLN A 439 22.91 -9.24 30.31
CA GLN A 439 24.14 -8.74 29.69
C GLN A 439 23.99 -8.50 28.18
N ASN A 440 23.27 -9.39 27.49
CA ASN A 440 22.99 -9.26 26.06
C ASN A 440 22.23 -7.97 25.72
N THR A 441 21.26 -7.57 26.54
CA THR A 441 20.51 -6.33 26.34
C THR A 441 21.40 -5.11 26.51
N LEU A 442 22.18 -5.04 27.60
CA LEU A 442 23.11 -3.92 27.84
C LEU A 442 24.16 -3.82 26.73
N ARG A 443 24.67 -4.96 26.27
CA ARG A 443 25.60 -5.03 25.14
C ARG A 443 24.96 -4.49 23.86
N GLN A 444 23.75 -4.91 23.51
CA GLN A 444 23.06 -4.40 22.31
C GLN A 444 22.81 -2.88 22.38
N LEU A 445 22.55 -2.34 23.57
CA LEU A 445 22.27 -0.93 23.82
C LEU A 445 23.55 -0.07 23.76
N LEU A 446 24.59 -0.46 24.51
CA LEU A 446 25.78 0.37 24.71
C LEU A 446 26.90 0.07 23.72
N ALA A 447 27.04 -1.15 23.22
CA ALA A 447 28.19 -1.54 22.39
C ALA A 447 28.36 -0.68 21.13
N PRO A 448 27.30 -0.32 20.36
CA PRO A 448 27.47 0.51 19.17
C PRO A 448 28.08 1.88 19.50
N VAL A 449 27.58 2.51 20.57
CA VAL A 449 27.99 3.87 20.95
C VAL A 449 29.36 3.87 21.63
N VAL A 450 29.64 2.85 22.45
CA VAL A 450 30.96 2.67 23.09
C VAL A 450 32.02 2.39 22.03
N LYS A 451 31.75 1.54 21.02
CA LYS A 451 32.68 1.27 19.92
C LYS A 451 32.97 2.54 19.11
N GLU A 452 31.95 3.33 18.79
CA GLU A 452 32.13 4.60 18.09
C GLU A 452 33.06 5.56 18.85
N ILE A 453 32.91 5.67 20.18
CA ILE A 453 33.78 6.49 21.04
C ILE A 453 35.21 5.94 21.09
N MET A 454 35.37 4.62 21.04
CA MET A 454 36.68 3.97 21.09
C MET A 454 37.43 4.04 19.76
N ASP A 455 36.72 3.96 18.64
CA ASP A 455 37.29 3.99 17.29
C ASP A 455 37.74 5.40 16.88
N ASP A 456 37.15 6.44 17.46
CA ASP A 456 37.57 7.83 17.24
C ASP A 456 38.86 8.16 17.99
N LYS A 457 39.99 7.97 17.29
CA LYS A 457 41.34 8.29 17.80
C LYS A 457 41.61 9.79 17.96
N SER A 458 40.77 10.65 17.37
CA SER A 458 40.93 12.11 17.46
C SER A 458 40.17 12.71 18.65
N LEU A 459 39.25 11.94 19.24
CA LEU A 459 38.44 12.37 20.36
C LEU A 459 39.25 12.39 21.65
N ILE A 460 39.57 13.59 22.14
CA ILE A 460 40.21 13.79 23.44
C ILE A 460 39.32 14.73 24.25
N ILE A 461 38.58 14.16 25.21
CA ILE A 461 37.72 14.91 26.10
C ILE A 461 38.46 15.18 27.41
N ASN A 462 38.98 16.40 27.55
CA ASN A 462 39.57 16.91 28.79
C ASN A 462 38.65 17.95 29.43
N THR A 463 38.18 17.66 30.63
CA THR A 463 37.28 18.54 31.39
C THR A 463 38.00 19.32 32.50
N SER A 464 39.32 19.15 32.63
CA SER A 464 40.17 19.81 33.63
C SER A 464 40.99 20.94 32.97
N PRO A 465 40.84 22.21 33.39
CA PRO A 465 41.56 23.34 32.81
C PRO A 465 43.08 23.20 32.94
N VAL A 466 43.55 22.63 34.05
CA VAL A 466 44.98 22.41 34.32
C VAL A 466 45.56 21.36 33.37
N ASP A 467 44.82 20.29 33.08
CA ASP A 467 45.28 19.24 32.16
C ASP A 467 45.27 19.73 30.71
N VAL A 468 44.29 20.56 30.33
CA VAL A 468 44.26 21.24 29.02
C VAL A 468 45.45 22.19 28.88
N TYR A 469 45.76 22.96 29.92
CA TYR A 469 46.93 23.85 29.94
C TYR A 469 48.23 23.06 29.81
N LYS A 470 48.44 22.00 30.62
CA LYS A 470 49.62 21.13 30.53
C LYS A 470 49.75 20.50 29.14
N SER A 471 48.66 20.02 28.57
CA SER A 471 48.64 19.47 27.20
C SER A 471 49.00 20.53 26.15
N TRP A 472 48.53 21.76 26.30
CA TRP A 472 48.86 22.87 25.40
C TRP A 472 50.33 23.29 25.51
N VAL A 473 50.88 23.40 26.72
CA VAL A 473 52.31 23.69 26.95
C VAL A 473 53.18 22.60 26.32
N ASN A 474 52.86 21.33 26.57
CA ASN A 474 53.59 20.20 25.97
C ASN A 474 53.52 20.22 24.43
N GLN A 475 52.38 20.61 23.85
CA GLN A 475 52.23 20.75 22.40
C GLN A 475 53.07 21.90 21.84
N LEU A 476 53.12 23.03 22.55
CA LEU A 476 53.97 24.16 22.15
C LEU A 476 55.44 23.76 22.16
N GLU A 477 55.90 23.08 23.20
CA GLU A 477 57.28 22.61 23.34
C GLU A 477 57.67 21.56 22.29
N MET A 478 56.75 20.65 21.95
CA MET A 478 56.97 19.72 20.84
C MET A 478 57.08 20.42 19.48
N GLN A 479 56.34 21.52 19.27
CA GLN A 479 56.34 22.27 18.01
C GLN A 479 57.55 23.22 17.89
N THR A 480 57.97 23.83 18.99
CA THR A 480 59.10 24.77 19.03
C THR A 480 60.44 24.07 19.23
N GLY A 481 60.46 22.89 19.85
CA GLY A 481 61.69 22.19 20.24
C GLY A 481 62.43 22.82 21.42
N GLU A 482 61.86 23.87 22.04
CA GLU A 482 62.42 24.59 23.18
C GLU A 482 61.46 24.54 24.37
N ALA A 483 62.00 24.44 25.59
CA ALA A 483 61.20 24.46 26.82
C ALA A 483 60.47 25.80 26.96
N SER A 484 59.17 25.73 27.25
CA SER A 484 58.31 26.91 27.35
C SER A 484 58.71 27.76 28.56
N LYS A 485 58.54 29.09 28.45
CA LYS A 485 58.73 30.02 29.58
C LYS A 485 57.54 30.03 30.55
N LEU A 486 56.54 29.17 30.30
CA LEU A 486 55.32 29.07 31.09
C LEU A 486 55.50 28.07 32.26
N PRO A 487 54.95 28.35 33.45
CA PRO A 487 55.06 27.46 34.60
C PRO A 487 54.24 26.17 34.40
N TYR A 488 54.80 25.00 34.73
CA TYR A 488 54.11 23.71 34.56
C TYR A 488 52.98 23.46 35.57
N ASP A 489 53.13 23.92 36.81
CA ASP A 489 52.07 23.80 37.83
C ASP A 489 51.36 25.14 37.98
N VAL A 490 50.12 25.18 37.52
CA VAL A 490 49.21 26.33 37.56
C VAL A 490 47.94 25.97 38.31
N THR A 491 47.35 26.96 38.96
CA THR A 491 46.01 26.85 39.54
C THR A 491 44.93 26.91 38.44
N THR A 492 43.72 26.43 38.74
CA THR A 492 42.58 26.45 37.79
C THR A 492 42.27 27.87 37.30
N GLU A 493 42.30 28.86 38.19
CA GLU A 493 42.07 30.27 37.86
C GLU A 493 43.14 30.82 36.91
N GLN A 494 44.42 30.49 37.15
CA GLN A 494 45.53 30.92 36.30
C GLN A 494 45.46 30.27 34.91
N ALA A 495 45.12 28.98 34.84
CA ALA A 495 44.95 28.27 33.56
C ALA A 495 43.86 28.91 32.69
N LEU A 496 42.76 29.37 33.30
CA LEU A 496 41.63 29.99 32.60
C LEU A 496 41.89 31.43 32.13
N THR A 497 42.97 32.08 32.58
CA THR A 497 43.36 33.40 32.05
C THR A 497 43.86 33.33 30.60
N HIS A 498 44.30 32.15 30.14
CA HIS A 498 44.78 31.94 28.78
C HIS A 498 43.63 31.63 27.81
N THR A 499 43.46 32.47 26.79
CA THR A 499 42.42 32.34 25.77
C THR A 499 42.45 31.00 25.03
N GLU A 500 43.64 30.45 24.75
CA GLU A 500 43.75 29.16 24.07
C GLU A 500 43.28 27.98 24.92
N VAL A 501 43.45 28.05 26.23
CA VAL A 501 42.93 27.02 27.15
C VAL A 501 41.41 27.07 27.18
N VAL A 502 40.83 28.27 27.24
CA VAL A 502 39.37 28.47 27.21
C VAL A 502 38.76 27.95 25.90
N ASN A 503 39.36 28.29 24.75
CA ASN A 503 38.88 27.82 23.43
C ASN A 503 38.96 26.30 23.30
N LYS A 504 40.07 25.68 23.73
CA LYS A 504 40.22 24.22 23.72
C LYS A 504 39.24 23.54 24.67
N LEU A 505 39.03 24.11 25.86
CA LEU A 505 38.07 23.60 26.84
C LEU A 505 36.63 23.67 26.32
N GLU A 506 36.24 24.77 25.68
CA GLU A 506 34.91 24.93 25.09
C GLU A 506 34.66 23.94 23.94
N SER A 507 35.66 23.72 23.07
CA SER A 507 35.62 22.70 22.03
C SER A 507 35.49 21.27 22.62
N SER A 508 36.21 20.98 23.71
CA SER A 508 36.09 19.72 24.43
C SER A 508 34.71 19.55 25.09
N ILE A 509 34.10 20.61 25.64
CA ILE A 509 32.74 20.59 26.19
C ILE A 509 31.70 20.33 25.10
N GLN A 510 31.84 20.96 23.92
CA GLN A 510 30.93 20.75 22.79
C GLN A 510 31.04 19.32 22.23
N SER A 511 32.26 18.77 22.16
CA SER A 511 32.50 17.37 21.79
C SER A 511 31.88 16.41 22.81
N LEU A 512 32.08 16.67 24.11
CA LEU A 512 31.48 15.91 25.20
C LEU A 512 29.95 15.91 25.12
N ARG A 513 29.33 17.06 24.86
CA ARG A 513 27.88 17.17 24.67
C ARG A 513 27.40 16.33 23.48
N THR A 514 28.09 16.42 22.35
CA THR A 514 27.74 15.67 21.13
C THR A 514 27.80 14.16 21.35
N VAL A 515 28.86 13.69 22.02
CA VAL A 515 29.03 12.26 22.36
C VAL A 515 27.99 11.82 23.39
N THR A 516 27.75 12.64 24.42
CA THR A 516 26.73 12.36 25.44
C THR A 516 25.33 12.25 24.83
N ASP A 517 24.98 13.12 23.89
CA ASP A 517 23.69 13.10 23.19
C ASP A 517 23.50 11.82 22.37
N LYS A 518 24.56 11.26 21.76
CA LYS A 518 24.51 9.95 21.09
C LYS A 518 24.21 8.81 22.07
N VAL A 519 24.86 8.82 23.24
CA VAL A 519 24.63 7.81 24.28
C VAL A 519 23.20 7.94 24.84
N LEU A 520 22.73 9.16 25.09
CA LEU A 520 21.36 9.44 25.53
C LEU A 520 20.32 8.97 24.52
N ALA A 521 20.54 9.22 23.23
CA ALA A 521 19.64 8.76 22.18
C ALA A 521 19.50 7.24 22.19
N SER A 522 20.62 6.51 22.35
CA SER A 522 20.59 5.05 22.50
C SER A 522 19.81 4.62 23.74
N ILE A 523 20.10 5.20 24.91
CA ILE A 523 19.41 4.89 26.17
C ILE A 523 17.89 5.14 26.04
N PHE A 524 17.47 6.29 25.55
CA PHE A 524 16.03 6.61 25.47
C PHE A 524 15.28 5.77 24.43
N SER A 525 15.94 5.34 23.35
CA SER A 525 15.34 4.42 22.37
C SER A 525 15.18 2.97 22.88
N SER A 526 15.87 2.62 23.96
CA SER A 526 16.00 1.24 24.44
C SER A 526 14.94 0.80 25.45
N LEU A 527 13.94 1.63 25.76
CA LEU A 527 12.92 1.36 26.79
C LEU A 527 12.27 -0.03 26.65
N ASN A 528 11.98 -0.45 25.41
CA ASN A 528 11.34 -1.73 25.10
C ASN A 528 12.30 -2.93 25.18
N MET A 529 13.60 -2.69 25.12
CA MET A 529 14.62 -3.74 25.21
C MET A 529 14.99 -4.04 26.66
N MET A 530 14.75 -3.11 27.59
CA MET A 530 15.06 -3.32 29.00
C MET A 530 14.30 -4.54 29.57
N PRO A 531 14.96 -5.42 30.34
CA PRO A 531 14.32 -6.59 30.91
C PRO A 531 13.10 -6.22 31.76
N TYR A 532 12.01 -6.98 31.58
CA TYR A 532 10.77 -6.80 32.33
C TYR A 532 11.03 -6.78 33.85
N GLY A 533 11.84 -7.73 34.36
CA GLY A 533 12.16 -7.81 35.77
C GLY A 533 12.80 -6.53 36.34
N MET A 534 13.71 -5.88 35.60
CA MET A 534 14.33 -4.62 36.03
C MET A 534 13.31 -3.47 36.09
N ARG A 535 12.42 -3.39 35.10
CA ARG A 535 11.36 -2.37 35.05
C ARG A 535 10.31 -2.57 36.14
N TYR A 536 9.91 -3.82 36.37
CA TYR A 536 8.98 -4.19 37.43
C TYR A 536 9.55 -3.86 38.82
N ILE A 537 10.82 -4.16 39.08
CA ILE A 537 11.45 -3.78 40.35
C ILE A 537 11.56 -2.25 40.49
N ALA A 538 11.79 -1.51 39.41
CA ALA A 538 11.71 -0.04 39.46
C ALA A 538 10.30 0.47 39.81
N LYS A 539 9.24 -0.19 39.32
CA LYS A 539 7.84 0.07 39.71
C LYS A 539 7.63 -0.20 41.20
N VAL A 540 8.03 -1.38 41.68
CA VAL A 540 7.91 -1.77 43.10
C VAL A 540 8.69 -0.80 44.00
N LEU A 541 9.92 -0.43 43.62
CA LEU A 541 10.74 0.53 44.34
C LEU A 541 10.03 1.89 44.48
N LYS A 542 9.46 2.42 43.38
CA LYS A 542 8.71 3.67 43.39
C LYS A 542 7.49 3.60 44.30
N SER A 543 6.67 2.54 44.16
CA SER A 543 5.45 2.36 44.94
C SER A 543 5.73 2.20 46.44
N SER A 544 6.70 1.34 46.80
CA SER A 544 7.07 1.08 48.19
C SER A 544 7.64 2.32 48.87
N LEU A 545 8.45 3.12 48.15
CA LEU A 545 8.96 4.39 48.69
C LEU A 545 7.86 5.43 48.86
N HIS A 546 6.89 5.48 47.95
CA HIS A 546 5.76 6.39 48.08
C HIS A 546 4.85 6.01 49.26
N GLU A 547 4.66 4.71 49.49
CA GLU A 547 3.89 4.18 50.63
C GLU A 547 4.58 4.50 51.97
N LYS A 548 5.90 4.31 52.06
CA LYS A 548 6.66 4.62 53.28
C LYS A 548 6.85 6.13 53.52
N PHE A 549 7.02 6.91 52.46
CA PHE A 549 7.22 8.37 52.52
C PHE A 549 6.18 9.12 51.68
N PRO A 550 4.94 9.27 52.15
CA PRO A 550 3.87 9.91 51.39
C PRO A 550 4.15 11.39 51.05
N ASP A 551 4.94 12.06 51.89
CA ASP A 551 5.31 13.47 51.73
C ASP A 551 6.39 13.69 50.66
N ALA A 552 7.01 12.62 50.16
CA ALA A 552 8.05 12.69 49.14
C ALA A 552 7.48 13.12 47.78
N THR A 553 8.17 14.03 47.11
CA THR A 553 7.75 14.44 45.77
C THR A 553 7.99 13.35 44.73
N GLU A 554 7.16 13.29 43.70
CA GLU A 554 7.38 12.32 42.60
C GLU A 554 8.76 12.51 41.93
N ASP A 555 9.28 13.74 41.91
CA ASP A 555 10.61 14.04 41.38
C ASP A 555 11.73 13.39 42.21
N GLU A 556 11.62 13.42 43.54
CA GLU A 556 12.57 12.76 44.44
C GLU A 556 12.53 11.23 44.28
N LEU A 557 11.34 10.65 44.18
CA LEU A 557 11.17 9.21 43.95
C LEU A 557 11.77 8.78 42.61
N LEU A 558 11.54 9.56 41.54
CA LEU A 558 12.10 9.27 40.21
C LEU A 558 13.63 9.38 40.18
N LYS A 559 14.26 10.24 41.00
CA LYS A 559 15.73 10.26 41.14
C LYS A 559 16.26 8.96 41.74
N ILE A 560 15.55 8.35 42.70
CA ILE A 560 15.93 7.05 43.28
C ILE A 560 15.77 5.93 42.26
N VAL A 561 14.68 5.93 41.49
CA VAL A 561 14.51 5.01 40.36
C VAL A 561 15.64 5.19 39.33
N GLY A 562 16.00 6.43 39.02
CA GLY A 562 17.13 6.75 38.15
C GLY A 562 18.47 6.24 38.70
N ASN A 563 18.65 6.26 40.02
CA ASN A 563 19.82 5.65 40.67
C ASN A 563 19.89 4.14 40.42
N LEU A 564 18.77 3.42 40.48
CA LEU A 564 18.71 1.99 40.15
C LEU A 564 19.02 1.74 38.66
N LEU A 565 18.23 2.36 37.77
CA LEU A 565 18.23 2.06 36.34
C LEU A 565 19.47 2.58 35.62
N TYR A 566 19.91 3.79 35.94
CA TYR A 566 21.09 4.39 35.30
C TYR A 566 22.35 4.13 36.13
N TYR A 567 22.44 4.65 37.36
CA TYR A 567 23.71 4.64 38.11
C TYR A 567 24.16 3.25 38.55
N ARG A 568 23.25 2.41 39.05
CA ARG A 568 23.60 1.06 39.51
C ARG A 568 23.63 0.04 38.39
N TYR A 569 22.75 0.13 37.39
CA TYR A 569 22.67 -0.86 36.30
C TYR A 569 23.55 -0.49 35.08
N MET A 570 23.35 0.67 34.44
CA MET A 570 24.02 1.06 33.19
C MET A 570 25.40 1.70 33.36
N ASN A 571 25.57 2.62 34.31
CA ASN A 571 26.77 3.46 34.44
C ASN A 571 28.09 2.66 34.58
N PRO A 572 28.17 1.57 35.37
CA PRO A 572 29.39 0.76 35.44
C PRO A 572 29.77 0.12 34.10
N ALA A 573 28.79 -0.25 33.27
CA ALA A 573 29.01 -0.82 31.95
C ALA A 573 29.52 0.22 30.93
N ILE A 574 29.25 1.51 31.15
CA ILE A 574 29.79 2.61 30.33
C ILE A 574 31.24 2.92 30.75
N VAL A 575 31.52 2.95 32.05
CA VAL A 575 32.85 3.29 32.59
C VAL A 575 33.89 2.20 32.33
N ALA A 576 33.50 0.93 32.45
CA ALA A 576 34.37 -0.22 32.29
C ALA A 576 33.76 -1.25 31.32
N PRO A 577 33.61 -0.93 30.02
CA PRO A 577 32.93 -1.80 29.08
C PRO A 577 33.66 -3.14 28.85
N ASP A 578 34.96 -3.19 29.15
CA ASP A 578 35.78 -4.41 29.17
C ASP A 578 35.41 -5.35 30.33
N GLY A 579 35.22 -4.81 31.54
CA GLY A 579 34.88 -5.60 32.72
C GLY A 579 33.42 -6.08 32.79
N PHE A 580 32.57 -5.60 31.87
CA PHE A 580 31.14 -5.95 31.79
C PHE A 580 30.78 -6.63 30.44
N ASP A 581 31.78 -7.07 29.67
CA ASP A 581 31.70 -7.68 28.33
C ASP A 581 30.76 -6.97 27.34
N ILE A 582 30.74 -5.63 27.39
CA ILE A 582 30.03 -4.82 26.40
C ILE A 582 30.77 -4.85 25.06
N ILE A 583 32.10 -4.97 25.10
CA ILE A 583 32.98 -5.02 23.94
C ILE A 583 33.85 -6.28 23.99
N ASP A 584 34.05 -6.93 22.85
CA ASP A 584 35.01 -8.02 22.73
C ASP A 584 36.41 -7.42 22.54
N MET A 585 37.24 -7.50 23.57
CA MET A 585 38.65 -7.12 23.47
C MET A 585 39.48 -8.33 23.01
N THR A 586 40.50 -8.10 22.19
CA THR A 586 41.51 -9.13 21.88
C THR A 586 42.25 -9.53 23.16
N ALA A 587 42.64 -10.80 23.29
CA ALA A 587 43.26 -11.33 24.51
C ALA A 587 44.49 -10.47 24.94
N GLY A 588 44.39 -9.84 26.12
CA GLY A 588 45.42 -8.95 26.68
C GLY A 588 45.31 -7.47 26.26
N GLY A 589 44.34 -7.09 25.44
CA GLY A 589 44.05 -5.70 25.08
C GLY A 589 43.36 -4.95 26.22
N GLN A 590 44.02 -3.94 26.78
CA GLN A 590 43.40 -3.02 27.74
C GLN A 590 42.85 -1.79 27.03
N ILE A 591 41.74 -1.24 27.53
CA ILE A 591 41.21 0.06 27.07
C ILE A 591 42.30 1.12 27.27
N HIS A 592 42.56 1.90 26.23
CA HIS A 592 43.56 2.97 26.30
C HIS A 592 43.17 3.97 27.41
N PRO A 593 44.11 4.51 28.21
CA PRO A 593 43.80 5.48 29.26
C PRO A 593 42.93 6.65 28.79
N ASP A 594 43.16 7.14 27.56
CA ASP A 594 42.34 8.21 26.97
C ASP A 594 40.90 7.77 26.65
N GLN A 595 40.71 6.55 26.13
CA GLN A 595 39.36 6.01 25.88
C GLN A 595 38.60 5.84 27.20
N ARG A 596 39.28 5.32 28.24
CA ARG A 596 38.70 5.18 29.58
C ARG A 596 38.37 6.54 30.20
N ARG A 597 39.21 7.56 29.98
CA ARG A 597 38.91 8.94 30.40
C ARG A 597 37.71 9.50 29.67
N ASN A 598 37.62 9.35 28.34
CA ASN A 598 36.50 9.83 27.54
C ASN A 598 35.17 9.21 28.02
N LEU A 599 35.14 7.88 28.19
CA LEU A 599 33.97 7.15 28.71
C LEU A 599 33.63 7.57 30.15
N GLY A 600 34.64 7.75 31.00
CA GLY A 600 34.46 8.26 32.37
C GLY A 600 33.87 9.68 32.41
N CYS A 601 34.29 10.57 31.51
CA CYS A 601 33.71 11.91 31.38
C CYS A 601 32.24 11.86 30.93
N VAL A 602 31.92 11.04 29.92
CA VAL A 602 30.54 10.84 29.45
C VAL A 602 29.66 10.28 30.58
N ALA A 603 30.12 9.23 31.26
CA ALA A 603 29.45 8.63 32.41
C ALA A 603 29.20 9.65 33.53
N LYS A 604 30.18 10.52 33.84
CA LYS A 604 30.03 11.58 34.84
C LYS A 604 28.93 12.58 34.46
N VAL A 605 28.90 13.05 33.21
CA VAL A 605 27.86 13.98 32.73
C VAL A 605 26.47 13.34 32.81
N LEU A 606 26.35 12.11 32.34
CA LEU A 606 25.09 11.36 32.39
C LEU A 606 24.62 11.10 33.83
N GLN A 607 25.53 10.80 34.76
CA GLN A 607 25.21 10.66 36.19
C GLN A 607 24.67 11.97 36.78
N HIS A 608 25.32 13.09 36.48
CA HIS A 608 24.86 14.42 36.90
C HIS A 608 23.50 14.76 36.27
N ALA A 609 23.28 14.41 35.00
CA ALA A 609 22.01 14.59 34.31
C ALA A 609 20.89 13.70 34.89
N ALA A 610 21.16 12.46 35.26
CA ALA A 610 20.18 11.54 35.83
C ALA A 610 19.76 11.91 37.26
N SER A 611 20.65 12.54 38.03
CA SER A 611 20.42 12.96 39.43
C SER A 611 20.00 14.43 39.59
N ASN A 612 19.91 15.19 38.48
CA ASN A 612 19.73 16.64 38.45
C ASN A 612 20.76 17.41 39.31
N LYS A 613 22.02 16.94 39.32
CA LYS A 613 23.10 17.56 40.09
C LYS A 613 23.89 18.51 39.20
N LEU A 614 23.84 19.80 39.49
CA LEU A 614 24.59 20.82 38.76
C LEU A 614 26.09 20.75 39.08
N PHE A 615 26.93 21.25 38.17
CA PHE A 615 28.36 21.46 38.44
C PHE A 615 28.52 22.75 39.25
N GLU A 616 29.09 22.64 40.44
CA GLU A 616 29.32 23.72 41.41
C GLU A 616 30.72 23.55 42.06
N GLY A 617 31.28 24.63 42.63
CA GLY A 617 32.58 24.61 43.33
C GLY A 617 33.77 24.42 42.39
N GLU A 618 34.61 23.41 42.65
CA GLU A 618 35.84 23.13 41.87
C GLU A 618 35.60 22.77 40.39
N SER A 619 34.35 22.57 39.98
CA SER A 619 33.95 22.32 38.58
C SER A 619 33.16 23.48 37.94
N GLU A 620 33.23 24.68 38.50
CA GLU A 620 32.48 25.86 38.02
C GLU A 620 32.77 26.23 36.55
N HIS A 621 33.94 25.87 36.02
CA HIS A 621 34.28 26.01 34.60
C HIS A 621 33.39 25.18 33.66
N LEU A 622 32.62 24.21 34.19
CA LEU A 622 31.61 23.43 33.46
C LEU A 622 30.20 23.99 33.62
N SER A 623 30.03 25.17 34.22
CA SER A 623 28.72 25.80 34.42
C SER A 623 27.94 26.03 33.12
N SER A 624 28.61 26.18 31.99
CA SER A 624 27.98 26.23 30.64
C SER A 624 27.16 24.98 30.32
N MET A 625 27.46 23.83 30.93
CA MET A 625 26.70 22.59 30.80
C MET A 625 25.48 22.51 31.72
N ASN A 626 25.35 23.36 32.75
CA ASN A 626 24.25 23.25 33.73
C ASN A 626 22.86 23.41 33.08
N THR A 627 22.74 24.27 32.07
CA THR A 627 21.52 24.41 31.25
C THR A 627 21.21 23.13 30.48
N TYR A 628 22.24 22.50 29.91
CA TYR A 628 22.12 21.22 29.20
C TYR A 628 21.73 20.07 30.13
N LEU A 629 22.33 19.99 31.33
CA LEU A 629 21.99 19.01 32.35
C LEU A 629 20.53 19.11 32.78
N SER A 630 20.05 20.32 33.05
CA SER A 630 18.66 20.57 33.46
C SER A 630 17.65 20.15 32.37
N GLN A 631 17.95 20.45 31.10
CA GLN A 631 17.12 20.02 29.97
C GLN A 631 17.13 18.49 29.78
N THR A 632 18.29 17.88 29.99
CA THR A 632 18.48 16.43 29.86
C THR A 632 17.79 15.67 31.00
N TYR A 633 17.82 16.22 32.22
CA TYR A 633 17.12 15.67 33.37
C TYR A 633 15.62 15.54 33.10
N GLN A 634 14.97 16.52 32.45
CA GLN A 634 13.55 16.40 32.09
C GLN A 634 13.28 15.21 31.15
N LYS A 635 14.21 14.90 30.24
CA LYS A 635 14.12 13.71 29.39
C LYS A 635 14.29 12.42 30.20
N PHE A 636 15.26 12.39 31.12
CA PHE A 636 15.46 11.26 32.04
C PHE A 636 14.24 11.04 32.93
N ARG A 637 13.63 12.10 33.46
CA ARG A 637 12.41 12.03 34.27
C ARG A 637 11.28 11.32 33.52
N ASN A 638 11.02 11.74 32.29
CA ASN A 638 10.01 11.08 31.43
C ASN A 638 10.38 9.61 31.14
N PHE A 639 11.66 9.34 30.91
CA PHE A 639 12.15 7.97 30.67
C PHE A 639 11.97 7.07 31.90
N PHE A 640 12.32 7.53 33.10
CA PHE A 640 12.15 6.76 34.34
C PHE A 640 10.68 6.53 34.67
N GLN A 641 9.83 7.54 34.44
CA GLN A 641 8.38 7.39 34.60
C GLN A 641 7.81 6.32 33.65
N ALA A 642 8.19 6.36 32.36
CA ALA A 642 7.79 5.35 31.40
C ALA A 642 8.38 3.95 31.72
N ALA A 643 9.58 3.90 32.31
CA ALA A 643 10.20 2.65 32.70
C ALA A 643 9.41 1.93 33.81
N CYS A 644 8.80 2.67 34.74
CA CYS A 644 7.95 2.12 35.80
C CYS A 644 6.55 1.69 35.32
N ASP A 645 6.10 2.13 34.14
CA ASP A 645 4.78 1.79 33.60
C ASP A 645 4.80 0.40 32.95
N VAL A 646 4.45 -0.61 33.74
CA VAL A 646 4.56 -2.04 33.41
C VAL A 646 3.41 -2.82 34.07
N PRO A 647 2.82 -3.83 33.39
CA PRO A 647 1.78 -4.69 33.97
C PRO A 647 2.30 -5.48 35.18
N GLU A 648 1.38 -6.02 35.98
CA GLU A 648 1.75 -6.90 37.09
C GLU A 648 2.29 -8.26 36.57
N PRO A 649 3.13 -8.98 37.35
CA PRO A 649 3.70 -10.25 36.92
C PRO A 649 2.66 -11.31 36.58
N GLU A 650 1.53 -11.32 37.29
CA GLU A 650 0.41 -12.24 37.05
C GLU A 650 -0.17 -12.05 35.64
N GLU A 651 -0.38 -10.79 35.22
CA GLU A 651 -0.83 -10.44 33.88
C GLU A 651 0.26 -10.68 32.83
N LYS A 652 1.51 -10.32 33.12
CA LYS A 652 2.63 -10.45 32.17
C LYS A 652 2.91 -11.92 31.82
N PHE A 653 2.85 -12.78 32.83
CA PHE A 653 3.18 -14.18 32.69
C PHE A 653 1.94 -15.07 32.47
N ASN A 654 0.72 -14.51 32.47
CA ASN A 654 -0.52 -15.26 32.38
C ASN A 654 -0.57 -16.42 33.41
N ILE A 655 -0.09 -16.16 34.62
CA ILE A 655 -0.08 -17.13 35.72
C ILE A 655 -1.24 -16.80 36.64
N ASP A 656 -2.23 -17.68 36.67
CA ASP A 656 -3.34 -17.67 37.62
C ASP A 656 -3.10 -18.65 38.78
N GLU A 657 -3.97 -18.61 39.80
CA GLU A 657 -3.90 -19.48 40.98
C GLU A 657 -3.89 -20.98 40.65
N TYR A 658 -4.33 -21.34 39.44
CA TYR A 658 -4.45 -22.72 38.95
C TYR A 658 -3.34 -23.13 37.98
N SER A 659 -2.45 -22.22 37.58
CA SER A 659 -1.42 -22.48 36.56
C SER A 659 -0.43 -23.57 36.98
N ASP A 660 0.00 -23.55 38.25
CA ASP A 660 0.85 -24.61 38.84
C ASP A 660 0.10 -25.96 38.94
N MET A 661 -1.24 -25.97 38.87
CA MET A 661 -2.07 -27.19 38.89
C MET A 661 -2.30 -27.78 37.49
N VAL A 662 -2.10 -26.99 36.42
CA VAL A 662 -2.32 -27.40 35.02
C VAL A 662 -1.01 -27.85 34.35
N THR A 663 0.16 -27.51 34.91
CA THR A 663 1.46 -27.98 34.41
C THR A 663 1.61 -29.50 34.58
N LEU A 664 1.85 -30.21 33.47
CA LEU A 664 1.96 -31.67 33.38
C LEU A 664 3.20 -32.22 34.10
N SER A 665 4.29 -31.46 34.12
CA SER A 665 5.56 -31.82 34.76
C SER A 665 5.73 -31.14 36.12
N LYS A 666 6.26 -31.91 37.08
CA LYS A 666 6.68 -31.38 38.38
C LYS A 666 7.91 -30.49 38.20
N PRO A 667 8.01 -29.35 38.89
CA PRO A 667 9.19 -28.50 38.81
C PRO A 667 10.43 -29.24 39.31
N VAL A 668 11.53 -29.20 38.57
CA VAL A 668 12.78 -29.88 38.94
C VAL A 668 13.84 -28.82 39.26
N ILE A 669 14.50 -28.93 40.41
CA ILE A 669 15.71 -28.15 40.71
C ILE A 669 16.91 -29.04 40.49
N TYR A 670 17.93 -28.48 39.84
CA TYR A 670 19.26 -29.06 39.78
C TYR A 670 20.09 -28.41 40.88
N ILE A 671 20.58 -29.17 41.85
CA ILE A 671 21.31 -28.62 43.00
C ILE A 671 22.44 -29.57 43.40
N SER A 672 23.57 -29.02 43.79
CA SER A 672 24.70 -29.80 44.29
C SER A 672 24.53 -30.14 45.77
N ILE A 673 25.23 -31.18 46.22
CA ILE A 673 25.20 -31.60 47.63
C ILE A 673 25.71 -30.47 48.55
N GLU A 674 26.76 -29.76 48.14
CA GLU A 674 27.28 -28.59 48.86
C GLU A 674 26.21 -27.49 49.01
N GLU A 675 25.45 -27.20 47.96
CA GLU A 675 24.37 -26.21 47.99
C GLU A 675 23.21 -26.65 48.91
N ILE A 676 22.84 -27.94 48.91
CA ILE A 676 21.82 -28.47 49.83
C ILE A 676 22.26 -28.29 51.29
N ILE A 677 23.50 -28.68 51.61
CA ILE A 677 24.06 -28.61 52.96
C ILE A 677 24.15 -27.15 53.41
N ASN A 678 24.67 -26.26 52.56
CA ASN A 678 24.78 -24.84 52.87
C ASN A 678 23.40 -24.21 53.08
N THR A 679 22.42 -24.53 52.24
CA THR A 679 21.05 -24.02 52.38
C THR A 679 20.43 -24.50 53.69
N HIS A 680 20.56 -25.80 54.01
CA HIS A 680 20.03 -26.36 55.25
C HIS A 680 20.69 -25.73 56.49
N SER A 681 22.02 -25.57 56.48
CA SER A 681 22.76 -24.95 57.58
C SER A 681 22.32 -23.51 57.82
N LEU A 682 22.11 -22.73 56.76
CA LEU A 682 21.70 -21.33 56.87
C LEU A 682 20.25 -21.17 57.33
N LEU A 683 19.37 -22.10 56.95
CA LEU A 683 17.99 -22.13 57.46
C LEU A 683 17.95 -22.44 58.95
N LEU A 684 18.77 -23.37 59.43
CA LEU A 684 18.86 -23.70 60.86
C LEU A 684 19.53 -22.59 61.69
N GLU A 685 20.60 -21.95 61.17
CA GLU A 685 21.29 -20.84 61.87
C GLU A 685 20.35 -19.65 62.13
N HIS A 686 19.39 -19.41 61.23
CA HIS A 686 18.48 -18.27 61.29
C HIS A 686 17.01 -18.67 61.46
N GLN A 687 16.73 -19.89 61.92
CA GLN A 687 15.37 -20.46 61.99
C GLN A 687 14.39 -19.55 62.76
N ASP A 688 14.79 -19.08 63.94
CA ASP A 688 13.97 -18.22 64.80
C ASP A 688 13.58 -16.88 64.15
N ALA A 689 14.44 -16.37 63.26
CA ALA A 689 14.21 -15.10 62.55
C ALA A 689 13.33 -15.30 61.31
N ILE A 690 13.42 -16.45 60.64
CA ILE A 690 12.71 -16.74 59.40
C ILE A 690 11.27 -17.18 59.70
N ALA A 691 11.10 -18.13 60.63
CA ALA A 691 9.83 -18.76 61.00
C ALA A 691 9.52 -18.49 62.48
N SER A 692 9.12 -17.24 62.77
CA SER A 692 8.86 -16.76 64.13
C SER A 692 7.64 -17.41 64.80
N GLU A 693 6.74 -18.03 64.02
CA GLU A 693 5.60 -18.76 64.55
C GLU A 693 5.95 -20.23 64.84
N PRO A 694 5.62 -20.76 66.03
CA PRO A 694 5.97 -22.13 66.40
C PRO A 694 5.22 -23.20 65.57
N ASN A 695 4.08 -22.86 64.96
CA ASN A 695 3.28 -23.75 64.10
C ASN A 695 3.60 -23.58 62.60
N ASP A 696 4.71 -22.93 62.26
CA ASP A 696 5.09 -22.71 60.87
C ASP A 696 5.48 -24.03 60.17
N LEU A 697 5.03 -24.18 58.92
CA LEU A 697 5.31 -25.32 58.04
C LEU A 697 6.81 -25.57 57.84
N LEU A 698 7.62 -24.50 57.85
CA LEU A 698 9.08 -24.58 57.73
C LEU A 698 9.68 -25.28 58.96
N ASN A 699 9.18 -24.98 60.16
CA ASN A 699 9.67 -25.57 61.41
C ASN A 699 9.39 -27.09 61.45
N GLU A 700 8.20 -27.52 61.03
CA GLU A 700 7.86 -28.95 60.94
C GLU A 700 8.74 -29.69 59.92
N LEU A 701 9.01 -29.07 58.76
CA LEU A 701 9.89 -29.67 57.75
C LEU A 701 11.33 -29.77 58.26
N LEU A 702 11.89 -28.72 58.85
CA LEU A 702 13.25 -28.73 59.39
C LEU A 702 13.41 -29.75 60.53
N GLU A 703 12.43 -29.87 61.42
CA GLU A 703 12.42 -30.89 62.48
C GLU A 703 12.41 -32.31 61.88
N GLY A 704 11.63 -32.53 60.82
CA GLY A 704 11.58 -33.79 60.09
C GLY A 704 12.87 -34.14 59.31
N LEU A 705 13.67 -33.14 58.94
CA LEU A 705 14.97 -33.34 58.27
C LEU A 705 16.11 -33.65 59.25
N GLY A 706 15.99 -33.24 60.52
CA GLY A 706 16.99 -33.44 61.55
C GLY A 706 18.26 -32.59 61.36
N PRO A 707 19.41 -32.97 61.97
CA PRO A 707 20.64 -32.19 61.87
C PRO A 707 21.21 -32.18 60.44
N VAL A 708 22.01 -31.15 60.15
CA VAL A 708 22.68 -31.00 58.85
C VAL A 708 23.53 -32.24 58.56
N PRO A 709 23.31 -32.93 57.42
CA PRO A 709 24.11 -34.09 57.05
C PRO A 709 25.53 -33.67 56.63
N ASP A 710 26.54 -34.42 57.09
CA ASP A 710 27.89 -34.38 56.51
C ASP A 710 27.91 -34.98 55.11
N ILE A 711 28.86 -34.56 54.26
CA ILE A 711 29.01 -35.01 52.86
C ILE A 711 29.08 -36.55 52.77
N GLU A 712 29.83 -37.18 53.68
CA GLU A 712 29.94 -38.65 53.76
C GLU A 712 28.64 -39.30 54.26
N SER A 713 27.91 -38.67 55.19
CA SER A 713 26.60 -39.16 55.65
C SER A 713 25.49 -39.03 54.58
N PHE A 714 25.60 -38.03 53.70
CA PHE A 714 24.65 -37.76 52.63
C PHE A 714 24.81 -38.77 51.47
N LEU A 715 26.06 -39.10 51.12
CA LEU A 715 26.40 -40.08 50.08
C LEU A 715 26.39 -41.53 50.61
N GLY A 716 26.63 -41.73 51.90
CA GLY A 716 26.66 -43.01 52.63
C GLY A 716 28.06 -43.32 53.19
N GLU A 717 28.12 -43.86 54.41
CA GLU A 717 29.37 -44.35 55.02
C GLU A 717 30.02 -45.41 54.11
N GLY A 718 31.20 -45.10 53.56
CA GLY A 718 31.94 -45.95 52.61
C GLY A 718 32.08 -45.41 51.18
N ALA A 719 31.63 -44.19 50.88
CA ALA A 719 31.79 -43.57 49.55
C ALA A 719 33.24 -43.15 49.22
N VAL A 720 34.11 -43.03 50.22
CA VAL A 720 35.53 -42.65 50.07
C VAL A 720 36.37 -43.60 50.94
N ASP A 721 37.45 -44.17 50.39
CA ASP A 721 38.36 -45.02 51.16
C ASP A 721 39.10 -44.15 52.20
N PRO A 722 39.01 -44.47 53.52
CA PRO A 722 39.65 -43.69 54.57
C PRO A 722 41.19 -43.63 54.45
N ASN A 723 41.82 -44.49 53.63
CA ASN A 723 43.26 -44.52 53.38
C ASN A 723 43.72 -43.83 52.07
N ASP A 724 42.83 -43.15 51.34
CA ASP A 724 43.19 -42.47 50.08
C ASP A 724 44.00 -41.17 50.34
N PRO A 725 45.25 -41.03 49.82
CA PRO A 725 46.05 -39.82 49.97
C PRO A 725 45.43 -38.57 49.32
N ASN A 726 44.39 -38.74 48.49
CA ASN A 726 43.69 -37.66 47.81
C ASN A 726 42.26 -37.41 48.36
N ARG A 727 41.96 -37.90 49.58
CA ARG A 727 40.63 -37.84 50.23
C ARG A 727 39.95 -36.47 50.12
N GLU A 728 40.67 -35.39 50.42
CA GLU A 728 40.13 -34.02 50.33
C GLU A 728 39.80 -33.61 48.88
N SER A 729 40.57 -34.05 47.89
CA SER A 729 40.29 -33.78 46.48
C SER A 729 39.06 -34.58 46.02
N THR A 730 38.94 -35.84 46.44
CA THR A 730 37.82 -36.73 46.11
C THR A 730 36.53 -36.25 46.78
N LEU A 731 36.58 -35.83 48.05
CA LEU A 731 35.46 -35.21 48.77
C LEU A 731 35.02 -33.89 48.13
N ASN A 732 35.95 -33.04 47.70
CA ASN A 732 35.65 -31.79 46.99
C ASN A 732 35.08 -32.01 45.57
N GLN A 733 35.33 -33.16 44.96
CA GLN A 733 34.66 -33.56 43.71
C GLN A 733 33.26 -34.09 44.00
N LEU A 734 33.12 -34.92 45.03
CA LEU A 734 31.83 -35.49 45.44
C LEU A 734 30.86 -34.44 46.00
N SER A 735 31.34 -33.40 46.68
CA SER A 735 30.49 -32.28 47.15
C SER A 735 29.86 -31.48 46.00
N LYS A 736 30.51 -31.51 44.83
CA LYS A 736 30.05 -30.86 43.60
C LYS A 736 29.16 -31.75 42.75
N THR A 737 28.86 -32.97 43.19
CA THR A 737 27.96 -33.88 42.48
C THR A 737 26.57 -33.26 42.40
N GLU A 738 26.01 -33.22 41.19
CA GLU A 738 24.71 -32.62 40.92
C GLU A 738 23.59 -33.63 41.11
N ILE A 739 22.49 -33.16 41.71
CA ILE A 739 21.29 -33.96 41.96
C ILE A 739 20.10 -33.23 41.37
N SER A 740 19.28 -33.95 40.60
CA SER A 740 17.98 -33.48 40.16
C SER A 740 16.92 -33.84 41.20
N LEU A 741 16.19 -32.84 41.67
CA LEU A 741 15.13 -32.97 42.66
C LEU A 741 13.81 -32.51 42.05
N SER A 742 12.88 -33.45 41.84
CA SER A 742 11.51 -33.12 41.46
C SER A 742 10.75 -32.59 42.67
N LEU A 743 10.54 -31.29 42.71
CA LEU A 743 9.85 -30.61 43.79
C LEU A 743 8.40 -31.07 43.88
N THR A 744 7.98 -31.38 45.10
CA THR A 744 6.61 -31.78 45.42
C THR A 744 6.22 -31.08 46.71
N SER A 745 4.95 -30.73 46.87
CA SER A 745 4.46 -30.25 48.17
C SER A 745 4.12 -31.42 49.09
N LYS A 746 4.49 -31.33 50.37
CA LYS A 746 4.11 -32.31 51.40
C LYS A 746 2.59 -32.27 51.69
N TYR A 747 1.94 -31.13 51.47
CA TYR A 747 0.53 -30.90 51.83
C TYR A 747 -0.45 -31.03 50.66
N GLU A 748 0.05 -31.19 49.42
CA GLU A 748 -0.76 -31.74 48.32
C GLU A 748 -1.07 -33.24 48.51
N LEU A 749 -0.40 -33.87 49.49
CA LEU A 749 -0.53 -35.27 49.88
C LEU A 749 -1.29 -35.43 51.21
N ARG A 750 -2.18 -34.50 51.60
CA ARG A 750 -3.27 -34.90 52.51
C ARG A 750 -4.23 -35.77 51.71
N GLU A 751 -4.00 -37.08 51.80
CA GLU A 751 -4.85 -38.14 51.28
C GLU A 751 -6.34 -37.83 51.57
N GLY A 752 -7.13 -37.55 50.53
CA GLY A 752 -8.59 -37.42 50.65
C GLY A 752 -9.20 -36.29 49.83
N GLU A 753 -9.12 -35.05 50.30
CA GLU A 753 -10.09 -34.02 49.90
C GLU A 753 -9.61 -33.09 48.76
N ASP A 754 -8.34 -32.68 48.75
CA ASP A 754 -7.81 -31.75 47.73
C ASP A 754 -7.37 -32.44 46.43
N GLN A 755 -6.93 -33.70 46.49
CA GLN A 755 -6.72 -34.50 45.27
C GLN A 755 -8.03 -34.75 44.53
N ASP A 756 -9.13 -34.93 45.26
CA ASP A 756 -10.45 -35.08 44.68
C ASP A 756 -10.92 -33.78 44.03
N LEU A 757 -10.72 -32.61 44.66
CA LEU A 757 -11.02 -31.32 44.03
C LEU A 757 -10.16 -31.06 42.78
N LYS A 758 -8.87 -31.38 42.81
CA LYS A 758 -7.94 -31.29 41.67
C LYS A 758 -8.33 -32.20 40.52
N SER A 759 -8.55 -33.48 40.82
CA SER A 759 -9.00 -34.50 39.87
C SER A 759 -10.37 -34.14 39.30
N LEU A 760 -11.29 -33.66 40.15
CA LEU A 760 -12.63 -33.22 39.76
C LEU A 760 -12.57 -31.99 38.86
N MET A 761 -11.71 -31.01 39.14
CA MET A 761 -11.56 -29.82 38.30
C MET A 761 -10.99 -30.16 36.93
N ILE A 762 -9.94 -30.99 36.86
CA ILE A 762 -9.37 -31.47 35.58
C ILE A 762 -10.42 -32.28 34.80
N LYS A 763 -11.13 -33.20 35.46
CA LYS A 763 -12.23 -33.97 34.86
C LYS A 763 -13.35 -33.04 34.36
N THR A 764 -13.74 -32.05 35.15
CA THR A 764 -14.78 -31.08 34.79
C THR A 764 -14.35 -30.24 33.58
N LYS A 765 -13.09 -29.79 33.54
CA LYS A 765 -12.53 -29.04 32.41
C LYS A 765 -12.52 -29.89 31.13
N ARG A 766 -12.14 -31.16 31.23
CA ARG A 766 -12.18 -32.12 30.11
C ARG A 766 -13.61 -32.33 29.59
N LEU A 767 -14.54 -32.59 30.50
CA LEU A 767 -15.97 -32.73 30.17
C LEU A 767 -16.54 -31.47 29.48
N ILE A 768 -16.15 -30.28 29.94
CA ILE A 768 -16.57 -29.02 29.31
C ILE A 768 -15.99 -28.90 27.90
N VAL A 769 -14.73 -29.28 27.68
CA VAL A 769 -14.11 -29.28 26.33
C VAL A 769 -14.84 -30.24 25.39
N ASP A 770 -15.20 -31.44 25.87
CA ASP A 770 -15.96 -32.43 25.08
C ASP A 770 -17.38 -31.95 24.73
N VAL A 771 -18.01 -31.23 25.66
CA VAL A 771 -19.31 -30.59 25.43
C VAL A 771 -19.20 -29.46 24.40
N ILE A 772 -18.19 -28.59 24.48
CA ILE A 772 -17.94 -27.51 23.51
C ILE A 772 -17.69 -28.06 22.09
N ARG A 773 -17.04 -29.23 21.98
CA ARG A 773 -16.78 -29.90 20.70
C ARG A 773 -18.05 -30.37 19.99
N THR A 774 -19.05 -30.78 20.75
CA THR A 774 -20.19 -31.54 20.24
C THR A 774 -21.48 -30.72 20.16
N GLN A 775 -21.64 -29.71 21.02
CA GLN A 775 -22.81 -28.85 21.05
C GLN A 775 -22.55 -27.46 20.44
N PRO A 776 -23.46 -26.95 19.58
CA PRO A 776 -23.41 -25.59 19.07
C PRO A 776 -23.85 -24.58 20.13
N GLY A 777 -23.26 -23.39 20.11
CA GLY A 777 -23.54 -22.28 21.02
C GLY A 777 -22.39 -21.27 21.01
N ASP A 778 -22.69 -20.02 21.32
CA ASP A 778 -21.73 -18.91 21.33
C ASP A 778 -21.18 -18.63 22.73
N THR A 779 -21.90 -19.04 23.78
CA THR A 779 -21.49 -18.94 25.19
C THR A 779 -21.57 -20.28 25.93
N LEU A 780 -20.80 -20.45 27.00
CA LEU A 780 -20.76 -21.69 27.77
C LEU A 780 -22.11 -21.98 28.44
N LEU A 781 -22.78 -20.93 28.93
CA LEU A 781 -24.12 -21.03 29.52
C LEU A 781 -25.14 -21.55 28.50
N GLU A 782 -25.15 -20.98 27.29
CA GLU A 782 -26.06 -21.41 26.21
C GLU A 782 -25.81 -22.87 25.82
N ILE A 783 -24.54 -23.29 25.73
CA ILE A 783 -24.19 -24.69 25.44
C ILE A 783 -24.74 -25.62 26.54
N LEU A 784 -24.54 -25.29 27.81
CA LEU A 784 -24.97 -26.11 28.95
C LEU A 784 -26.50 -26.15 29.12
N GLU A 785 -27.21 -25.08 28.75
CA GLU A 785 -28.68 -25.01 28.82
C GLU A 785 -29.37 -25.66 27.62
N THR A 786 -28.67 -25.82 26.50
CA THR A 786 -29.26 -26.40 25.28
C THR A 786 -29.36 -27.94 25.41
N PRO A 787 -30.56 -28.53 25.29
CA PRO A 787 -30.71 -29.98 25.39
C PRO A 787 -29.98 -30.69 24.25
N ALA A 788 -29.15 -31.68 24.59
CA ALA A 788 -28.38 -32.46 23.62
C ALA A 788 -29.28 -33.33 22.74
N THR A 789 -29.01 -33.35 21.43
CA THR A 789 -29.68 -34.25 20.49
C THR A 789 -29.12 -35.68 20.61
N ALA A 790 -29.90 -36.73 20.32
CA ALA A 790 -29.46 -38.13 20.43
C ALA A 790 -28.16 -38.46 19.65
N GLN A 791 -27.90 -37.79 18.53
CA GLN A 791 -26.65 -37.91 17.75
C GLN A 791 -25.45 -37.27 18.45
N GLN A 792 -25.65 -36.15 19.15
CA GLN A 792 -24.60 -35.46 19.89
C GLN A 792 -24.22 -36.24 21.16
N VAL A 793 -25.20 -36.82 21.85
CA VAL A 793 -24.98 -37.71 23.00
C VAL A 793 -24.16 -38.95 22.60
N SER A 794 -24.46 -39.55 21.43
CA SER A 794 -23.67 -40.66 20.88
C SER A 794 -22.22 -40.25 20.55
N GLY A 795 -22.02 -39.04 20.02
CA GLY A 795 -20.69 -38.49 19.74
C GLY A 795 -19.84 -38.30 21.00
N ILE A 796 -20.42 -37.75 22.07
CA ILE A 796 -19.77 -37.60 23.38
C ILE A 796 -19.38 -38.97 23.96
N LEU A 797 -20.30 -39.94 23.92
CA LEU A 797 -20.03 -41.31 24.40
C LEU A 797 -18.94 -42.03 23.58
N CYS A 798 -18.80 -41.72 22.30
CA CYS A 798 -17.78 -42.30 21.42
C CYS A 798 -16.38 -41.71 21.68
N LEU A 799 -16.30 -40.42 22.00
CA LEU A 799 -15.06 -39.76 22.42
C LEU A 799 -14.57 -40.33 23.76
N ASN A 800 -15.46 -40.44 24.76
CA ASN A 800 -15.14 -41.03 26.07
C ASN A 800 -14.68 -42.50 25.98
N ARG A 801 -15.18 -43.28 25.01
CA ARG A 801 -14.75 -44.67 24.79
C ARG A 801 -13.38 -44.81 24.13
N LYS A 802 -12.95 -43.83 23.31
CA LYS A 802 -11.62 -43.85 22.69
C LYS A 802 -10.51 -43.51 23.67
N GLU A 803 -10.81 -42.73 24.72
CA GLU A 803 -9.84 -42.36 25.76
C GLU A 803 -9.73 -43.39 26.91
N SER A 804 -10.62 -44.39 26.96
CA SER A 804 -10.62 -45.45 27.99
C SER A 804 -9.86 -46.73 27.58
N ILE A 805 -9.25 -46.75 26.40
CA ILE A 805 -8.35 -47.79 25.87
C ILE A 805 -6.97 -47.17 25.78
#